data_AF-A0A3N9TKW9-F1
#
_entry.id   AF-A0A3N9TKW9-F1
#
_cell.length_a   1.000
_cell.length_b   1.000
_cell.length_c   1.000
_cell.angle_alpha   90.00
_cell.angle_beta   90.00
_cell.angle_gamma   90.00
#
_symmetry.space_group_name_H-M   'P 1'
#
loop_
_entity.id
_entity.type
_entity.pdbx_description
1 polymer ?
#
loop_
_entity_poly.entity_id
_entity_poly.type
_entity_poly.pdbx_seq_one_letter_code
_entity_poly.pdbx_strand_id
1 'polypeptide(L)'
;MNIKEFFQQVISTSEKANWRYAAVLDGSRVFISEVLAMLSEEVQSTPIQLGGVPFDNTQFIPFNKGQFILGHNNRLVIIDCSAGIDANSINSAIGSVCGGGVLLFIRPLQTPSNRAVQWFDSQLNKLPTVNSESDYECLLPCCGESLCATPNFSHQEIVVKELIALKRRRANRPIVITADRGRGKTTAIGLACVALLQQYCGINLAVCAPRLDSVRGIFDIVESRVLDSLRQSHGAISIGSSTLTFISPDSLVKNDHDIDILFVDEASSIPLTILFQIAELYSRIAFSTTVNGYEGCGRGFTLKFVDWLKSFRPEFKVLTMEYPIRWNTGDPVEEWTNSTFLLDSKSNDYSGCTLDDERQFNFVTFSSAELFENAIRLNDIFQLLVDAHYQTSPNDLFHLISDDSVSVTCLYYGDRLVSCLMSVAEPSMDDELIEAVSLGRRRPKGMMTPITFVNQIGIKEGGKQSWYRILRIVVAPELQAQGIGSKLLSFFIQNNPSQFISTSYGATAELFRFWQGSGFIPVKLGTQKDAASGCFSVLMVHGSHLKANFVKKAYDYFRSTLILSIRLNSIRLELTLSHYLLGHSSSSVSSEFPFELLSNYAYGGSNFEAIVPWFESLYYKVDVSQRGLFGDVFVLKVIYNLDWKECARQLSLPGRRQVEQLLRSNLKDILSIYTVN
;
A
#
# COMPACT_ATOMS: atom_id res chain seq x y z
N MET A 1 -28.32 36.87 15.44
CA MET A 1 -27.70 36.71 14.10
C MET A 1 -28.55 35.82 13.20
N ASN A 2 -28.72 36.10 11.89
CA ASN A 2 -29.37 35.17 10.94
C ASN A 2 -28.37 34.19 10.31
N ILE A 3 -28.83 33.12 9.64
CA ILE A 3 -27.96 32.08 9.07
C ILE A 3 -26.99 32.62 8.00
N LYS A 4 -27.39 33.67 7.27
CA LYS A 4 -26.54 34.28 6.25
C LYS A 4 -25.40 35.07 6.90
N GLU A 5 -25.72 35.91 7.89
CA GLU A 5 -24.74 36.66 8.70
C GLU A 5 -23.76 35.71 9.39
N PHE A 6 -24.26 34.58 9.91
CA PHE A 6 -23.45 33.53 10.50
C PHE A 6 -22.37 33.02 9.53
N PHE A 7 -22.80 32.52 8.37
CA PHE A 7 -21.84 31.97 7.40
C PHE A 7 -20.91 33.03 6.81
N GLN A 8 -21.36 34.28 6.64
CA GLN A 8 -20.49 35.39 6.24
C GLN A 8 -19.38 35.65 7.28
N GLN A 9 -19.72 35.65 8.58
CA GLN A 9 -18.72 35.79 9.65
C GLN A 9 -17.79 34.58 9.73
N VAL A 10 -18.32 33.37 9.57
CA VAL A 10 -17.53 32.13 9.54
C VAL A 10 -16.53 32.16 8.39
N ILE A 11 -16.97 32.48 7.17
CA ILE A 11 -16.10 32.57 5.99
C ILE A 11 -15.04 33.64 6.22
N SER A 12 -15.44 34.85 6.64
CA SER A 12 -14.49 35.94 6.87
C SER A 12 -13.43 35.59 7.92
N THR A 13 -13.84 34.93 9.00
CA THR A 13 -12.94 34.49 10.07
C THR A 13 -12.01 33.38 9.59
N SER A 14 -12.55 32.41 8.86
CA SER A 14 -11.82 31.29 8.29
C SER A 14 -10.79 31.75 7.24
N GLU A 15 -11.12 32.77 6.43
CA GLU A 15 -10.20 33.37 5.47
C GLU A 15 -9.05 34.13 6.14
N LYS A 16 -9.35 34.90 7.19
CA LYS A 16 -8.32 35.64 7.96
C LYS A 16 -7.33 34.68 8.63
N ALA A 17 -7.87 33.65 9.30
CA ALA A 17 -7.06 32.61 9.95
C ALA A 17 -6.43 31.63 8.94
N ASN A 18 -6.93 31.59 7.71
CA ASN A 18 -6.66 30.55 6.70
C ASN A 18 -6.91 29.12 7.27
N TRP A 19 -7.98 28.98 8.06
CA TRP A 19 -8.49 27.72 8.59
C TRP A 19 -9.71 27.28 7.79
N ARG A 20 -10.02 26.00 7.85
CA ARG A 20 -11.24 25.39 7.31
C ARG A 20 -12.31 25.39 8.39
N TYR A 21 -13.55 25.48 7.96
CA TYR A 21 -14.70 25.34 8.85
C TYR A 21 -15.49 24.09 8.49
N ALA A 22 -15.89 23.30 9.48
CA ALA A 22 -16.75 22.14 9.29
C ALA A 22 -17.99 22.23 10.17
N ALA A 23 -19.16 21.92 9.60
CA ALA A 23 -20.43 21.88 10.32
C ALA A 23 -21.33 20.74 9.83
N VAL A 24 -22.24 20.31 10.69
CA VAL A 24 -23.30 19.36 10.37
C VAL A 24 -24.58 20.14 10.08
N LEU A 25 -25.18 19.92 8.92
CA LEU A 25 -26.50 20.45 8.60
C LEU A 25 -27.57 19.47 9.08
N ASP A 26 -28.48 19.96 9.90
CA ASP A 26 -29.65 19.22 10.35
C ASP A 26 -30.91 19.98 9.98
N GLY A 27 -31.76 19.37 9.15
CA GLY A 27 -32.97 20.02 8.65
C GLY A 27 -33.53 19.37 7.39
N SER A 28 -34.61 19.95 6.88
CA SER A 28 -35.23 19.47 5.64
C SER A 28 -34.32 19.66 4.44
N ARG A 29 -34.51 18.85 3.39
CA ARG A 29 -33.76 18.99 2.14
C ARG A 29 -33.92 20.39 1.52
N VAL A 30 -35.09 21.01 1.69
CA VAL A 30 -35.36 22.38 1.23
C VAL A 30 -34.45 23.37 1.96
N PHE A 31 -34.40 23.30 3.29
CA PHE A 31 -33.51 24.12 4.11
C PHE A 31 -32.04 23.96 3.69
N ILE A 32 -31.58 22.72 3.50
CA ILE A 32 -30.20 22.46 3.06
C ILE A 32 -29.93 23.07 1.67
N SER A 33 -30.89 22.95 0.75
CA SER A 33 -30.77 23.53 -0.59
C SER A 33 -30.69 25.06 -0.55
N GLU A 34 -31.46 25.71 0.33
CA GLU A 34 -31.41 27.17 0.53
C GLU A 34 -30.05 27.62 1.08
N VAL A 35 -29.52 26.89 2.06
CA VAL A 35 -28.18 27.15 2.63
C VAL A 35 -27.09 26.98 1.58
N LEU A 36 -27.15 25.92 0.76
CA LEU A 36 -26.17 25.67 -0.30
C LEU A 36 -26.21 26.75 -1.40
N ALA A 37 -27.40 27.18 -1.80
CA ALA A 37 -27.55 28.26 -2.79
C ALA A 37 -26.93 29.56 -2.26
N MET A 38 -27.24 29.93 -1.02
CA MET A 38 -26.67 31.10 -0.35
C MET A 38 -25.14 31.02 -0.25
N LEU A 39 -24.60 29.89 0.20
CA LEU A 39 -23.15 29.70 0.32
C LEU A 39 -22.44 29.69 -1.04
N SER A 40 -23.06 29.14 -2.08
CA SER A 40 -22.52 29.13 -3.44
C SER A 40 -22.36 30.56 -3.99
N GLU A 41 -23.28 31.47 -3.65
CA GLU A 41 -23.19 32.88 -4.03
C GLU A 41 -22.08 33.61 -3.26
N GLU A 42 -22.02 33.43 -1.94
CA GLU A 42 -21.02 34.10 -1.08
C GLU A 42 -19.59 33.64 -1.39
N VAL A 43 -19.40 32.34 -1.65
CA VAL A 43 -18.08 31.74 -1.93
C VAL A 43 -17.68 31.88 -3.41
N GLN A 44 -18.62 32.24 -4.29
CA GLN A 44 -18.45 32.31 -5.75
C GLN A 44 -17.86 31.02 -6.34
N SER A 45 -18.29 29.87 -5.82
CA SER A 45 -17.80 28.55 -6.23
C SER A 45 -18.97 27.58 -6.27
N THR A 46 -18.96 26.71 -7.29
CA THR A 46 -19.90 25.59 -7.36
C THR A 46 -19.60 24.60 -6.22
N PRO A 47 -20.59 24.21 -5.40
CA PRO A 47 -20.39 23.20 -4.36
C PRO A 47 -20.08 21.83 -4.97
N ILE A 48 -19.11 21.12 -4.40
CA ILE A 48 -18.89 19.71 -4.72
C ILE A 48 -19.66 18.85 -3.72
N GLN A 49 -20.50 17.96 -4.23
CA GLN A 49 -21.26 17.02 -3.42
C GLN A 49 -20.67 15.63 -3.50
N LEU A 50 -20.33 15.05 -2.35
CA LEU A 50 -19.96 13.65 -2.19
C LEU A 50 -21.13 12.88 -1.56
N GLY A 51 -21.70 11.93 -2.30
CA GLY A 51 -22.74 11.03 -1.78
C GLY A 51 -24.14 11.64 -1.76
N GLY A 52 -25.09 10.84 -1.26
CA GLY A 52 -26.49 11.21 -1.19
C GLY A 52 -27.19 11.34 -2.53
N VAL A 53 -28.27 12.12 -2.55
CA VAL A 53 -29.02 12.45 -3.77
C VAL A 53 -28.58 13.85 -4.23
N PRO A 54 -28.24 14.05 -5.51
CA PRO A 54 -27.72 15.33 -6.02
C PRO A 54 -28.64 16.51 -5.68
N PHE A 55 -28.05 17.61 -5.21
CA PHE A 55 -28.70 18.92 -5.13
C PHE A 55 -28.52 19.69 -6.44
N ASP A 56 -29.43 20.61 -6.72
CA ASP A 56 -29.33 21.48 -7.89
C ASP A 56 -28.06 22.34 -7.82
N ASN A 57 -27.44 22.57 -8.99
CA ASN A 57 -26.19 23.34 -9.12
C ASN A 57 -24.99 22.80 -8.33
N THR A 58 -24.93 21.50 -8.05
CA THR A 58 -23.75 20.86 -7.43
C THR A 58 -22.99 19.98 -8.41
N GLN A 59 -21.67 19.89 -8.24
CA GLN A 59 -20.88 18.86 -8.91
C GLN A 59 -20.99 17.56 -8.12
N PHE A 60 -21.85 16.65 -8.57
CA PHE A 60 -22.14 15.40 -7.88
C PHE A 60 -21.08 14.32 -8.12
N ILE A 61 -20.65 13.70 -7.03
CA ILE A 61 -19.73 12.56 -7.02
C ILE A 61 -20.31 11.49 -6.09
N PRO A 62 -20.40 10.22 -6.53
CA PRO A 62 -20.86 9.13 -5.67
C PRO A 62 -20.01 8.98 -4.40
N PHE A 63 -20.63 8.53 -3.31
CA PHE A 63 -19.99 8.47 -1.97
C PHE A 63 -18.67 7.67 -1.94
N ASN A 64 -18.49 6.69 -2.84
CA ASN A 64 -17.31 5.83 -2.93
C ASN A 64 -16.29 6.29 -3.99
N LYS A 65 -16.41 7.51 -4.50
CA LYS A 65 -15.60 8.08 -5.57
C LYS A 65 -14.91 9.38 -5.17
N GLY A 66 -14.69 9.62 -3.88
CA GLY A 66 -14.08 10.87 -3.38
C GLY A 66 -12.67 11.13 -3.90
N GLN A 67 -11.94 10.10 -4.34
CA GLN A 67 -10.62 10.21 -4.97
C GLN A 67 -10.61 11.08 -6.25
N PHE A 68 -11.75 11.29 -6.92
CA PHE A 68 -11.85 12.16 -8.09
C PHE A 68 -11.93 13.66 -7.74
N ILE A 69 -12.07 14.00 -6.46
CA ILE A 69 -12.09 15.39 -5.96
C ILE A 69 -10.65 15.93 -5.81
N LEU A 70 -9.66 15.03 -5.84
CA LEU A 70 -8.26 15.34 -5.56
C LEU A 70 -7.59 16.14 -6.68
N GLY A 71 -6.59 16.92 -6.31
CA GLY A 71 -5.85 17.79 -7.23
C GLY A 71 -6.49 19.17 -7.44
N HIS A 72 -7.75 19.33 -7.02
CA HIS A 72 -8.46 20.62 -7.05
C HIS A 72 -8.38 21.35 -5.71
N ASN A 73 -8.52 22.67 -5.74
CA ASN A 73 -8.64 23.53 -4.56
C ASN A 73 -10.12 23.95 -4.45
N ASN A 74 -10.84 23.30 -3.55
CA ASN A 74 -12.28 23.53 -3.39
C ASN A 74 -12.53 24.44 -2.19
N ARG A 75 -13.50 25.34 -2.33
CA ARG A 75 -13.90 26.26 -1.25
C ARG A 75 -15.17 25.82 -0.53
N LEU A 76 -16.00 25.01 -1.17
CA LEU A 76 -17.26 24.52 -0.61
C LEU A 76 -17.47 23.06 -0.98
N VAL A 77 -17.52 22.19 0.04
CA VAL A 77 -17.72 20.75 -0.13
C VAL A 77 -18.82 20.29 0.80
N ILE A 78 -19.73 19.48 0.28
CA ILE A 78 -20.81 18.84 1.03
C ILE A 78 -20.65 17.32 0.97
N ILE A 79 -20.66 16.68 2.14
CA ILE A 79 -20.57 15.23 2.31
C ILE A 79 -21.91 14.73 2.84
N ASP A 80 -22.67 14.08 1.97
CA ASP A 80 -23.98 13.53 2.31
C ASP A 80 -23.85 12.04 2.66
N CYS A 81 -23.98 11.74 3.96
CA CYS A 81 -23.85 10.39 4.51
C CYS A 81 -25.16 9.60 4.46
N SER A 82 -26.24 10.14 3.88
CA SER A 82 -27.55 9.48 3.81
C SER A 82 -27.56 8.19 2.99
N ALA A 83 -26.74 8.11 1.95
CA ALA A 83 -26.65 6.97 1.04
C ALA A 83 -25.60 5.91 1.45
N GLY A 84 -24.78 6.20 2.47
CA GLY A 84 -23.65 5.39 2.89
C GLY A 84 -22.41 6.22 3.19
N ILE A 85 -21.41 5.57 3.78
CA ILE A 85 -20.17 6.21 4.23
C ILE A 85 -18.99 5.40 3.69
N ASP A 86 -18.01 6.10 3.11
CA ASP A 86 -16.72 5.55 2.69
C ASP A 86 -15.62 6.44 3.27
N ALA A 87 -14.84 5.93 4.23
CA ALA A 87 -13.84 6.72 4.96
C ALA A 87 -12.78 7.30 4.03
N ASN A 88 -12.34 6.53 3.04
CA ASN A 88 -11.31 6.94 2.09
C ASN A 88 -11.79 8.13 1.23
N SER A 89 -13.04 8.05 0.73
CA SER A 89 -13.65 9.12 -0.07
C SER A 89 -13.93 10.38 0.75
N ILE A 90 -14.37 10.22 2.00
CA ILE A 90 -14.59 11.34 2.93
C ILE A 90 -13.28 12.06 3.21
N ASN A 91 -12.21 11.33 3.55
CA ASN A 91 -10.89 11.93 3.76
C ASN A 91 -10.37 12.64 2.49
N SER A 92 -10.62 12.04 1.32
CA SER A 92 -10.26 12.66 0.02
C SER A 92 -10.97 14.00 -0.18
N ALA A 93 -12.28 14.05 0.10
CA ALA A 93 -13.08 15.27 0.00
C ALA A 93 -12.61 16.33 0.99
N ILE A 94 -12.39 15.98 2.26
CA ILE A 94 -11.88 16.90 3.30
C ILE A 94 -10.53 17.49 2.89
N GLY A 95 -9.60 16.66 2.39
CA GLY A 95 -8.27 17.09 1.97
C GLY A 95 -8.25 17.97 0.72
N SER A 96 -9.37 18.09 0.00
CA SER A 96 -9.51 18.97 -1.16
C SER A 96 -9.89 20.41 -0.80
N VAL A 97 -10.40 20.64 0.42
CA VAL A 97 -10.83 21.95 0.90
C VAL A 97 -9.61 22.80 1.26
N CYS A 98 -9.51 24.01 0.73
CA CYS A 98 -8.47 24.98 1.08
C CYS A 98 -8.84 25.78 2.34
N GLY A 99 -7.87 26.44 2.98
CA GLY A 99 -8.14 27.40 4.05
C GLY A 99 -9.07 28.51 3.59
N GLY A 100 -9.95 28.97 4.49
CA GLY A 100 -11.12 29.78 4.18
C GLY A 100 -12.31 29.01 3.59
N GLY A 101 -12.15 27.72 3.32
CA GLY A 101 -13.21 26.86 2.79
C GLY A 101 -14.16 26.31 3.86
N VAL A 102 -15.37 25.96 3.42
CA VAL A 102 -16.45 25.43 4.23
C VAL A 102 -16.76 23.98 3.84
N LEU A 103 -16.84 23.12 4.85
CA LEU A 103 -17.17 21.71 4.74
C LEU A 103 -18.48 21.43 5.48
N LEU A 104 -19.45 20.84 4.80
CA LEU A 104 -20.78 20.56 5.35
C LEU A 104 -21.05 19.06 5.34
N PHE A 105 -21.58 18.55 6.44
CA PHE A 105 -22.00 17.16 6.58
C PHE A 105 -23.51 17.04 6.67
N ILE A 106 -24.10 16.06 5.98
CA ILE A 106 -25.49 15.62 6.22
C ILE A 106 -25.45 14.27 6.92
N ARG A 107 -26.20 14.16 8.02
CA ARG A 107 -26.29 12.93 8.82
C ARG A 107 -26.94 11.77 8.04
N PRO A 108 -26.63 10.52 8.41
CA PRO A 108 -27.38 9.37 7.92
C PRO A 108 -28.86 9.45 8.37
N LEU A 109 -29.79 9.06 7.49
CA LEU A 109 -31.24 9.20 7.70
C LEU A 109 -31.84 8.25 8.74
N GLN A 110 -31.10 7.24 9.21
CA GLN A 110 -31.58 6.22 10.16
C GLN A 110 -30.52 5.95 11.22
N THR A 111 -30.95 5.61 12.45
CA THR A 111 -30.08 5.06 13.48
C THR A 111 -29.42 3.79 12.92
N PRO A 112 -28.12 3.82 12.65
CA PRO A 112 -27.51 2.78 11.86
C PRO A 112 -27.27 1.54 12.74
N SER A 113 -27.63 0.36 12.24
CA SER A 113 -27.21 -0.91 12.84
C SER A 113 -25.71 -1.15 12.71
N ASN A 114 -25.05 -0.47 11.78
CA ASN A 114 -23.64 -0.63 11.49
C ASN A 114 -22.76 0.25 12.40
N ARG A 115 -21.83 -0.38 13.14
CA ARG A 115 -20.91 0.29 14.08
C ARG A 115 -20.00 1.33 13.42
N ALA A 116 -19.60 1.20 12.15
CA ALA A 116 -18.83 2.27 11.50
C ALA A 116 -19.62 3.56 11.33
N VAL A 117 -20.92 3.46 11.03
CA VAL A 117 -21.78 4.63 10.90
C VAL A 117 -22.05 5.23 12.28
N GLN A 118 -22.23 4.41 13.31
CA GLN A 118 -22.33 4.87 14.70
C GLN A 118 -21.06 5.58 15.17
N TRP A 119 -19.88 5.01 14.85
CA TRP A 119 -18.58 5.65 15.12
C TRP A 119 -18.53 7.02 14.45
N PHE A 120 -18.79 7.08 13.15
CA PHE A 120 -18.69 8.33 12.41
C PHE A 120 -19.71 9.39 12.88
N ASP A 121 -20.96 8.99 13.14
CA ASP A 121 -21.99 9.90 13.69
C ASP A 121 -21.59 10.43 15.08
N SER A 122 -20.96 9.60 15.93
CA SER A 122 -20.40 10.05 17.21
C SER A 122 -19.30 11.12 17.04
N GLN A 123 -18.52 11.03 15.96
CA GLN A 123 -17.50 12.05 15.64
C GLN A 123 -18.13 13.31 15.04
N LEU A 124 -19.21 13.20 14.28
CA LEU A 124 -19.99 14.35 13.79
C LEU A 124 -20.60 15.16 14.93
N ASN A 125 -20.95 14.53 16.07
CA ASN A 125 -21.44 15.24 17.26
C ASN A 125 -20.41 16.19 17.89
N LYS A 126 -19.12 16.07 17.54
CA LYS A 126 -18.08 16.99 17.97
C LYS A 126 -18.02 18.27 17.11
N LEU A 127 -18.71 18.28 15.97
CA LEU A 127 -18.80 19.43 15.08
C LEU A 127 -20.04 20.29 15.41
N PRO A 128 -20.00 21.60 15.12
CA PRO A 128 -21.16 22.47 15.27
C PRO A 128 -22.31 21.98 14.38
N THR A 129 -23.49 21.80 14.97
CA THR A 129 -24.71 21.45 14.24
C THR A 129 -25.51 22.72 13.95
N VAL A 130 -25.88 22.91 12.68
CA VAL A 130 -26.60 24.08 12.18
C VAL A 130 -27.98 23.63 11.70
N ASN A 131 -29.01 24.14 12.36
CA ASN A 131 -30.42 23.98 12.02
C ASN A 131 -31.14 25.33 12.03
N SER A 132 -32.41 25.37 11.60
CA SER A 132 -33.19 26.61 11.54
C SER A 132 -33.40 27.31 12.89
N GLU A 133 -33.26 26.58 14.00
CA GLU A 133 -33.51 27.06 15.38
C GLU A 133 -32.20 27.27 16.18
N SER A 134 -31.03 27.13 15.52
CA SER A 134 -29.74 27.18 16.19
C SER A 134 -29.40 28.58 16.70
N ASP A 135 -28.77 28.65 17.86
CA ASP A 135 -28.14 29.89 18.31
C ASP A 135 -26.80 30.07 17.59
N TYR A 136 -26.84 30.77 16.46
CA TYR A 136 -25.70 30.96 15.58
C TYR A 136 -24.53 31.70 16.24
N GLU A 137 -24.75 32.49 17.30
CA GLU A 137 -23.67 33.21 17.99
C GLU A 137 -22.78 32.25 18.79
N CYS A 138 -23.36 31.19 19.35
CA CYS A 138 -22.61 30.14 20.06
C CYS A 138 -21.83 29.20 19.13
N LEU A 139 -22.12 29.21 17.82
CA LEU A 139 -21.49 28.35 16.82
C LEU A 139 -20.32 29.04 16.09
N LEU A 140 -20.07 30.33 16.37
CA LEU A 140 -18.97 31.06 15.75
C LEU A 140 -17.62 30.49 16.20
N PRO A 141 -16.65 30.36 15.29
CA PRO A 141 -15.32 29.90 15.65
C PRO A 141 -14.65 30.88 16.63
N CYS A 142 -14.21 30.37 17.79
CA CYS A 142 -13.43 31.12 18.77
C CYS A 142 -12.03 31.42 18.22
N CYS A 143 -11.88 32.49 17.44
CA CYS A 143 -10.59 32.95 16.96
C CYS A 143 -10.05 34.07 17.86
N GLY A 144 -8.87 33.87 18.45
CA GLY A 144 -8.17 34.94 19.16
C GLY A 144 -7.81 36.11 18.23
N GLU A 145 -7.74 37.33 18.76
CA GLU A 145 -7.62 38.60 18.01
C GLU A 145 -6.35 38.75 17.14
N SER A 146 -5.43 37.78 17.11
CA SER A 146 -4.14 37.85 16.40
C SER A 146 -3.98 36.75 15.34
N LEU A 147 -4.84 36.76 14.31
CA LEU A 147 -4.80 35.78 13.22
C LEU A 147 -4.74 36.49 11.86
N CYS A 148 -3.63 37.17 11.59
CA CYS A 148 -3.14 37.41 10.23
C CYS A 148 -1.93 36.48 10.02
N ALA A 149 -2.19 35.20 9.83
CA ALA A 149 -1.13 34.22 9.69
C ALA A 149 -0.79 34.06 8.20
N THR A 150 0.29 34.70 7.76
CA THR A 150 0.88 34.45 6.44
C THR A 150 1.35 33.00 6.37
N PRO A 151 1.04 32.25 5.30
CA PRO A 151 1.50 30.87 5.17
C PRO A 151 3.03 30.81 5.25
N ASN A 152 3.56 29.92 6.10
CA ASN A 152 4.99 29.77 6.31
C ASN A 152 5.59 28.84 5.24
N PHE A 153 6.27 29.42 4.26
CA PHE A 153 6.90 28.68 3.15
C PHE A 153 8.36 28.27 3.43
N SER A 154 8.92 28.55 4.61
CA SER A 154 10.34 28.32 4.91
C SER A 154 10.81 26.89 4.59
N HIS A 155 10.02 25.87 4.96
CA HIS A 155 10.32 24.47 4.63
C HIS A 155 10.28 24.20 3.12
N GLN A 156 9.32 24.78 2.40
CA GLN A 156 9.22 24.63 0.95
C GLN A 156 10.42 25.28 0.25
N GLU A 157 10.84 26.47 0.68
CA GLU A 157 12.01 27.15 0.14
C GLU A 157 13.29 26.34 0.33
N ILE A 158 13.48 25.74 1.52
CA ILE A 158 14.60 24.83 1.79
C ILE A 158 14.56 23.63 0.85
N VAL A 159 13.40 22.98 0.68
CA VAL A 159 13.23 21.84 -0.23
C VAL A 159 13.55 22.23 -1.67
N VAL A 160 13.00 23.33 -2.18
CA VAL A 160 13.25 23.82 -3.55
C VAL A 160 14.74 24.06 -3.77
N LYS A 161 15.42 24.74 -2.83
CA LYS A 161 16.87 24.99 -2.90
C LYS A 161 17.69 23.70 -2.97
N GLU A 162 17.30 22.71 -2.18
CA GLU A 162 17.96 21.40 -2.12
C GLU A 162 17.73 20.58 -3.40
N LEU A 163 16.52 20.63 -3.98
CA LEU A 163 16.21 19.99 -5.25
C LEU A 163 17.01 20.60 -6.41
N ILE A 164 17.11 21.94 -6.47
CA ILE A 164 17.94 22.63 -7.48
C ILE A 164 19.41 22.23 -7.33
N ALA A 165 19.89 22.04 -6.09
CA ALA A 165 21.26 21.65 -5.82
C ALA A 165 21.64 20.26 -6.34
N LEU A 166 20.66 19.38 -6.68
CA LEU A 166 20.93 18.05 -7.24
C LEU A 166 21.79 18.08 -8.50
N LYS A 167 21.64 19.10 -9.37
CA LYS A 167 22.46 19.22 -10.59
C LYS A 167 23.95 19.39 -10.27
N ARG A 168 24.26 20.14 -9.21
CA ARG A 168 25.64 20.48 -8.81
C ARG A 168 26.23 19.46 -7.84
N ARG A 169 25.40 18.69 -7.16
CA ARG A 169 25.84 17.66 -6.21
C ARG A 169 26.52 16.50 -6.93
N ARG A 170 27.42 15.84 -6.18
CA ARG A 170 27.96 14.54 -6.58
C ARG A 170 26.79 13.57 -6.77
N ALA A 171 26.89 12.76 -7.83
CA ALA A 171 25.95 11.69 -8.12
C ALA A 171 25.81 10.74 -6.91
N ASN A 172 24.70 9.99 -6.86
CA ASN A 172 24.42 8.96 -5.85
C ASN A 172 24.09 9.51 -4.46
N ARG A 173 23.56 10.74 -4.38
CA ARG A 173 23.10 11.39 -3.15
C ARG A 173 21.62 11.75 -3.27
N PRO A 174 20.73 10.75 -3.16
CA PRO A 174 19.30 10.97 -3.34
C PRO A 174 18.73 11.84 -2.21
N ILE A 175 17.68 12.60 -2.54
CA ILE A 175 16.90 13.35 -1.55
C ILE A 175 15.59 12.62 -1.31
N VAL A 176 15.18 12.49 -0.05
CA VAL A 176 13.87 11.95 0.33
C VAL A 176 13.11 13.05 1.04
N ILE A 177 11.97 13.45 0.49
CA ILE A 177 11.06 14.46 1.04
C ILE A 177 9.89 13.71 1.69
N THR A 178 9.75 13.89 2.99
CA THR A 178 8.66 13.33 3.79
C THR A 178 7.77 14.46 4.30
N ALA A 179 6.48 14.41 4.00
CA ALA A 179 5.54 15.39 4.54
C ALA A 179 4.14 14.82 4.59
N ASP A 180 3.28 15.44 5.38
CA ASP A 180 1.86 15.10 5.37
C ASP A 180 1.16 15.67 4.13
N ARG A 181 -0.12 15.35 3.97
CA ARG A 181 -0.92 15.89 2.87
C ARG A 181 -1.09 17.41 3.03
N GLY A 182 -1.17 18.13 1.90
CA GLY A 182 -1.39 19.58 1.92
C GLY A 182 -0.16 20.42 2.28
N ARG A 183 1.01 19.81 2.50
CA ARG A 183 2.29 20.48 2.78
C ARG A 183 3.05 20.97 1.54
N GLY A 184 2.50 20.75 0.33
CA GLY A 184 3.01 21.31 -0.94
C GLY A 184 4.28 20.67 -1.51
N LYS A 185 4.49 19.36 -1.31
CA LYS A 185 5.58 18.58 -1.89
C LYS A 185 5.62 18.65 -3.43
N THR A 186 4.51 18.33 -4.09
CA THR A 186 4.34 18.41 -5.55
C THR A 186 4.60 19.81 -6.08
N THR A 187 4.13 20.84 -5.37
CA THR A 187 4.40 22.25 -5.70
C THR A 187 5.89 22.59 -5.58
N ALA A 188 6.58 22.09 -4.55
CA ALA A 188 8.03 22.27 -4.39
C ALA A 188 8.82 21.65 -5.55
N ILE A 189 8.42 20.46 -5.99
CA ILE A 189 9.01 19.82 -7.18
C ILE A 189 8.78 20.69 -8.43
N GLY A 190 7.56 21.18 -8.63
CA GLY A 190 7.24 22.05 -9.78
C GLY A 190 8.05 23.36 -9.78
N LEU A 191 8.20 24.01 -8.63
CA LEU A 191 9.03 25.20 -8.48
C LEU A 191 10.52 24.92 -8.75
N ALA A 192 11.03 23.76 -8.33
CA ALA A 192 12.38 23.34 -8.64
C ALA A 192 12.58 23.08 -10.14
N CYS A 193 11.60 22.47 -10.81
CA CYS A 193 11.61 22.28 -12.27
C CYS A 193 11.68 23.61 -13.01
N VAL A 194 10.85 24.60 -12.63
CA VAL A 194 10.89 25.96 -13.20
C VAL A 194 12.29 26.56 -13.09
N ALA A 195 12.87 26.56 -11.89
CA ALA A 195 14.19 27.13 -11.66
C ALA A 195 15.29 26.40 -12.45
N LEU A 196 15.25 25.07 -12.54
CA LEU A 196 16.22 24.27 -13.29
C LEU A 196 16.13 24.53 -14.80
N LEU A 197 14.92 24.60 -15.35
CA LEU A 197 14.68 24.86 -16.77
C LEU A 197 15.08 26.29 -17.19
N GLN A 198 14.94 27.27 -16.27
CA GLN A 198 15.40 28.64 -16.50
C GLN A 198 16.92 28.79 -16.33
N GLN A 199 17.55 28.02 -15.44
CA GLN A 199 18.97 28.15 -15.13
C GLN A 199 19.89 27.35 -16.08
N TYR A 200 19.42 26.24 -16.63
CA TYR A 200 20.25 25.34 -17.45
C TYR A 200 19.64 25.11 -18.84
N CYS A 201 20.48 25.17 -19.86
CA CYS A 201 20.13 24.83 -21.24
C CYS A 201 20.48 23.35 -21.54
N GLY A 202 19.60 22.65 -22.24
CA GLY A 202 19.79 21.24 -22.61
C GLY A 202 19.66 20.24 -21.46
N ILE A 203 18.84 20.57 -20.46
CA ILE A 203 18.62 19.68 -19.30
C ILE A 203 17.40 18.77 -19.53
N ASN A 204 17.57 17.47 -19.29
CA ASN A 204 16.49 16.48 -19.41
C ASN A 204 15.94 16.11 -18.02
N LEU A 205 14.79 16.68 -17.67
CA LEU A 205 14.10 16.42 -16.41
C LEU A 205 12.99 15.38 -16.59
N ALA A 206 12.87 14.46 -15.64
CA ALA A 206 11.78 13.50 -15.63
C ALA A 206 11.01 13.55 -14.30
N VAL A 207 9.68 13.39 -14.40
CA VAL A 207 8.79 13.22 -13.26
C VAL A 207 8.13 11.85 -13.35
N CYS A 208 8.13 11.11 -12.24
CA CYS A 208 7.50 9.81 -12.12
C CYS A 208 6.51 9.82 -10.96
N ALA A 209 5.32 9.29 -11.21
CA ALA A 209 4.28 9.07 -10.21
C ALA A 209 3.39 7.90 -10.66
N PRO A 210 2.59 7.29 -9.76
CA PRO A 210 1.68 6.20 -10.14
C PRO A 210 0.69 6.59 -11.23
N ARG A 211 0.25 7.85 -11.25
CA ARG A 211 -0.67 8.41 -12.25
C ARG A 211 -0.19 9.79 -12.69
N LEU A 212 -0.38 10.09 -13.97
CA LEU A 212 -0.09 11.43 -14.52
C LEU A 212 -0.90 12.52 -13.81
N ASP A 213 -2.13 12.22 -13.43
CA ASP A 213 -3.07 13.17 -12.82
C ASP A 213 -2.55 13.73 -11.49
N SER A 214 -1.82 12.93 -10.71
CA SER A 214 -1.23 13.35 -9.44
C SER A 214 -0.15 14.41 -9.60
N VAL A 215 0.50 14.47 -10.77
CA VAL A 215 1.60 15.40 -11.06
C VAL A 215 1.24 16.47 -12.09
N ARG A 216 -0.02 16.54 -12.54
CA ARG A 216 -0.48 17.58 -13.48
C ARG A 216 -0.15 18.99 -13.01
N GLY A 217 -0.31 19.25 -11.71
CA GLY A 217 0.02 20.55 -11.12
C GLY A 217 1.49 20.97 -11.31
N ILE A 218 2.43 20.03 -11.46
CA ILE A 218 3.83 20.36 -11.80
C ILE A 218 3.91 20.96 -13.20
N PHE A 219 3.25 20.33 -14.18
CA PHE A 219 3.24 20.80 -15.56
C PHE A 219 2.54 22.16 -15.69
N ASP A 220 1.43 22.37 -14.99
CA ASP A 220 0.69 23.64 -15.02
C ASP A 220 1.49 24.79 -14.36
N ILE A 221 2.27 24.51 -13.30
CA ILE A 221 3.20 25.50 -12.70
C ILE A 221 4.31 25.86 -13.68
N VAL A 222 4.85 24.89 -14.40
CA VAL A 222 5.93 25.13 -15.37
C VAL A 222 5.42 25.96 -16.55
N GLU A 223 4.25 25.59 -17.10
CA GLU A 223 3.61 26.29 -18.22
C GLU A 223 3.26 27.74 -17.86
N SER A 224 2.79 28.00 -16.64
CA SER A 224 2.42 29.36 -16.20
C SER A 224 3.61 30.27 -15.89
N ARG A 225 4.81 29.72 -15.62
CA ARG A 225 5.97 30.51 -15.15
C ARG A 225 7.15 30.55 -16.11
N VAL A 226 7.17 29.74 -17.16
CA VAL A 226 8.26 29.70 -18.16
C VAL A 226 7.74 30.25 -19.49
N LEU A 227 8.22 31.43 -19.88
CA LEU A 227 7.68 32.23 -20.99
C LEU A 227 7.83 31.62 -22.40
N ASP A 228 8.52 30.48 -22.56
CA ASP A 228 8.76 29.80 -23.86
C ASP A 228 8.43 28.29 -23.83
N SER A 229 7.61 27.84 -22.86
CA SER A 229 7.27 26.42 -22.77
C SER A 229 6.28 25.99 -23.86
N LEU A 230 6.66 24.99 -24.65
CA LEU A 230 5.77 24.33 -25.60
C LEU A 230 5.26 23.01 -25.02
N ARG A 231 3.96 22.93 -24.76
CA ARG A 231 3.30 21.72 -24.28
C ARG A 231 3.12 20.74 -25.45
N GLN A 232 3.90 19.66 -25.45
CA GLN A 232 3.85 18.61 -26.47
C GLN A 232 2.69 17.63 -26.19
N SER A 233 2.42 17.38 -24.92
CA SER A 233 1.28 16.54 -24.47
C SER A 233 0.91 16.89 -23.02
N HIS A 234 -0.11 16.23 -22.47
CA HIS A 234 -0.49 16.38 -21.06
C HIS A 234 0.64 16.06 -20.06
N GLY A 235 1.67 15.29 -20.48
CA GLY A 235 2.80 14.92 -19.64
C GLY A 235 4.17 15.24 -20.24
N ALA A 236 4.27 16.15 -21.22
CA ALA A 236 5.56 16.53 -21.79
C ALA A 236 5.61 18.02 -22.17
N ILE A 237 6.63 18.71 -21.68
CA ILE A 237 6.94 20.11 -21.99
C ILE A 237 8.35 20.18 -22.56
N SER A 238 8.52 20.92 -23.66
CA SER A 238 9.81 21.23 -24.27
C SER A 238 10.08 22.73 -24.20
N ILE A 239 11.28 23.14 -23.77
CA ILE A 239 11.74 24.53 -23.73
C ILE A 239 13.11 24.58 -24.40
N GLY A 240 13.17 25.00 -25.67
CA GLY A 240 14.39 24.95 -26.47
C GLY A 240 14.94 23.51 -26.57
N SER A 241 16.14 23.27 -26.06
CA SER A 241 16.78 21.95 -25.96
C SER A 241 16.51 21.22 -24.64
N SER A 242 15.85 21.86 -23.68
CA SER A 242 15.51 21.28 -22.38
C SER A 242 14.13 20.61 -22.43
N THR A 243 13.97 19.51 -21.68
CA THR A 243 12.72 18.74 -21.65
C THR A 243 12.28 18.44 -20.23
N LEU A 244 10.96 18.39 -20.02
CA LEU A 244 10.31 17.88 -18.83
C LEU A 244 9.28 16.84 -19.24
N THR A 245 9.51 15.57 -18.89
CA THR A 245 8.65 14.45 -19.30
C THR A 245 8.14 13.64 -18.12
N PHE A 246 6.87 13.25 -18.18
CA PHE A 246 6.30 12.24 -17.31
C PHE A 246 6.69 10.85 -17.82
N ILE A 247 7.21 10.00 -16.93
CA ILE A 247 7.54 8.62 -17.22
C ILE A 247 6.93 7.74 -16.13
N SER A 248 6.23 6.68 -16.53
CA SER A 248 5.65 5.74 -15.57
C SER A 248 6.73 4.90 -14.88
N PRO A 249 6.48 4.43 -13.64
CA PRO A 249 7.48 3.65 -12.89
C PRO A 249 7.98 2.41 -13.65
N ASP A 250 7.08 1.69 -14.32
CA ASP A 250 7.43 0.50 -15.12
C ASP A 250 8.33 0.84 -16.32
N SER A 251 8.13 2.01 -16.94
CA SER A 251 8.89 2.42 -18.12
C SER A 251 10.30 2.87 -17.75
N LEU A 252 10.48 3.45 -16.55
CA LEU A 252 11.80 3.85 -16.03
C LEU A 252 12.73 2.66 -15.80
N VAL A 253 12.19 1.49 -15.46
CA VAL A 253 12.96 0.26 -15.21
C VAL A 253 13.23 -0.51 -16.49
N LYS A 254 12.28 -0.50 -17.45
CA LYS A 254 12.36 -1.33 -18.65
C LYS A 254 13.20 -0.74 -19.77
N ASN A 255 13.20 0.58 -19.90
CA ASN A 255 13.85 1.28 -21.00
C ASN A 255 14.97 2.17 -20.45
N ASP A 256 16.03 2.32 -21.23
CA ASP A 256 17.06 3.31 -20.94
C ASP A 256 16.55 4.70 -21.35
N HIS A 257 16.54 5.63 -20.39
CA HIS A 257 16.19 7.02 -20.61
C HIS A 257 17.37 7.92 -20.26
N ASP A 258 17.66 8.89 -21.12
CA ASP A 258 18.69 9.90 -20.85
C ASP A 258 18.12 11.01 -19.96
N ILE A 259 18.22 10.81 -18.64
CA ILE A 259 17.62 11.69 -17.62
C ILE A 259 18.73 12.29 -16.77
N ASP A 260 18.77 13.63 -16.71
CA ASP A 260 19.71 14.36 -15.86
C ASP A 260 19.30 14.33 -14.38
N ILE A 261 18.01 14.53 -14.11
CA ILE A 261 17.42 14.57 -12.77
C ILE A 261 16.03 13.94 -12.82
N LEU A 262 15.80 12.98 -11.93
CA LEU A 262 14.51 12.30 -11.78
C LEU A 262 13.82 12.75 -10.49
N PHE A 263 12.57 13.17 -10.59
CA PHE A 263 11.69 13.44 -9.45
C PHE A 263 10.62 12.35 -9.36
N VAL A 264 10.57 11.61 -8.27
CA VAL A 264 9.56 10.59 -8.01
C VAL A 264 8.60 11.12 -6.96
N ASP A 265 7.36 11.46 -7.35
CA ASP A 265 6.32 11.94 -6.45
C ASP A 265 5.35 10.83 -6.05
N GLU A 266 4.80 10.94 -4.83
CA GLU A 266 4.03 9.87 -4.15
C GLU A 266 4.72 8.49 -4.24
N ALA A 267 6.01 8.47 -3.92
CA ALA A 267 6.86 7.29 -4.03
C ALA A 267 6.32 6.10 -3.22
N SER A 268 5.68 6.33 -2.07
CA SER A 268 5.06 5.27 -1.27
C SER A 268 4.00 4.46 -2.00
N SER A 269 3.36 5.04 -3.01
CA SER A 269 2.32 4.38 -3.81
C SER A 269 2.91 3.57 -4.98
N ILE A 270 4.24 3.55 -5.12
CA ILE A 270 4.99 2.73 -6.07
C ILE A 270 5.52 1.48 -5.34
N PRO A 271 5.41 0.27 -5.91
CA PRO A 271 5.97 -0.94 -5.32
C PRO A 271 7.45 -0.80 -4.94
N LEU A 272 7.82 -1.22 -3.73
CA LEU A 272 9.20 -1.14 -3.21
C LEU A 272 10.24 -1.75 -4.16
N THR A 273 9.89 -2.87 -4.81
CA THR A 273 10.79 -3.54 -5.77
C THR A 273 11.14 -2.66 -6.97
N ILE A 274 10.19 -1.86 -7.45
CA ILE A 274 10.40 -0.89 -8.53
C ILE A 274 11.22 0.30 -8.02
N LEU A 275 10.91 0.78 -6.80
CA LEU A 275 11.67 1.89 -6.19
C LEU A 275 13.15 1.55 -6.00
N PHE A 276 13.47 0.33 -5.55
CA PHE A 276 14.87 -0.13 -5.43
C PHE A 276 15.57 -0.09 -6.79
N GLN A 277 14.93 -0.62 -7.84
CA GLN A 277 15.48 -0.59 -9.20
C GLN A 277 15.67 0.83 -9.73
N ILE A 278 14.72 1.74 -9.48
CA ILE A 278 14.85 3.15 -9.87
C ILE A 278 16.04 3.80 -9.13
N ALA A 279 16.23 3.55 -7.83
CA ALA A 279 17.34 4.09 -7.06
C ALA A 279 18.72 3.52 -7.47
N GLU A 280 18.74 2.31 -8.01
CA GLU A 280 19.94 1.67 -8.59
C GLU A 280 20.31 2.26 -9.95
N LEU A 281 19.31 2.47 -10.84
CA LEU A 281 19.51 2.94 -12.21
C LEU A 281 19.87 4.44 -12.28
N TYR A 282 19.21 5.27 -11.47
CA TYR A 282 19.34 6.73 -11.55
C TYR A 282 20.16 7.30 -10.39
N SER A 283 21.11 8.18 -10.71
CA SER A 283 22.08 8.70 -9.74
C SER A 283 21.72 10.05 -9.13
N ARG A 284 20.92 10.87 -9.83
CA ARG A 284 20.43 12.18 -9.35
C ARG A 284 18.91 12.12 -9.25
N ILE A 285 18.42 11.81 -8.05
CA ILE A 285 17.01 11.51 -7.83
C ILE A 285 16.50 12.16 -6.54
N ALA A 286 15.25 12.60 -6.57
CA ALA A 286 14.49 12.96 -5.38
C ALA A 286 13.21 12.14 -5.29
N PHE A 287 12.94 11.59 -4.11
CA PHE A 287 11.70 10.91 -3.78
C PHE A 287 10.86 11.83 -2.91
N SER A 288 9.56 11.90 -3.17
CA SER A 288 8.57 12.61 -2.36
C SER A 288 7.50 11.63 -1.92
N THR A 289 7.13 11.63 -0.64
CA THR A 289 6.15 10.70 -0.09
C THR A 289 5.25 11.36 0.95
N THR A 290 3.98 10.93 0.99
CA THR A 290 3.02 11.36 2.02
C THR A 290 3.08 10.45 3.24
N VAL A 291 3.51 10.96 4.41
CA VAL A 291 3.67 10.16 5.65
C VAL A 291 2.32 9.90 6.32
N ASN A 292 1.59 10.96 6.70
CA ASN A 292 0.24 10.87 7.23
C ASN A 292 -0.77 11.33 6.18
N GLY A 293 -1.58 10.38 5.71
CA GLY A 293 -2.66 10.61 4.75
C GLY A 293 -3.51 9.36 4.57
N TYR A 294 -4.75 9.52 4.12
CA TYR A 294 -5.71 8.42 3.94
C TYR A 294 -5.26 7.33 2.95
N GLU A 295 -4.25 7.60 2.14
CA GLU A 295 -3.67 6.62 1.22
C GLU A 295 -2.71 5.64 1.92
N GLY A 296 -2.35 5.86 3.20
CA GLY A 296 -1.82 4.79 4.05
C GLY A 296 -0.44 4.24 3.69
N CYS A 297 0.29 4.86 2.78
CA CYS A 297 1.49 4.25 2.17
C CYS A 297 2.84 4.79 2.70
N GLY A 298 2.90 5.96 3.33
CA GLY A 298 4.17 6.66 3.58
C GLY A 298 5.12 6.04 4.60
N ARG A 299 4.59 5.39 5.63
CA ARG A 299 5.40 4.91 6.77
C ARG A 299 6.11 3.61 6.47
N GLY A 300 5.45 2.65 5.82
CA GLY A 300 6.12 1.43 5.34
C GLY A 300 7.23 1.72 4.32
N PHE A 301 7.05 2.76 3.49
CA PHE A 301 8.12 3.33 2.67
C PHE A 301 9.25 3.89 3.55
N THR A 302 8.93 4.74 4.53
CA THR A 302 9.93 5.36 5.40
C THR A 302 10.73 4.32 6.19
N LEU A 303 10.10 3.25 6.68
CA LEU A 303 10.81 2.18 7.40
C LEU A 303 11.67 1.36 6.43
N LYS A 304 11.07 0.69 5.44
CA LYS A 304 11.82 -0.29 4.62
C LYS A 304 12.70 0.35 3.55
N PHE A 305 12.19 1.35 2.84
CA PHE A 305 12.93 1.98 1.74
C PHE A 305 14.05 2.87 2.24
N VAL A 306 13.80 3.71 3.25
CA VAL A 306 14.84 4.60 3.78
C VAL A 306 15.92 3.80 4.52
N ASP A 307 15.58 2.73 5.24
CA ASP A 307 16.59 1.88 5.88
C ASP A 307 17.45 1.12 4.86
N TRP A 308 16.84 0.65 3.77
CA TRP A 308 17.61 0.12 2.63
C TRP A 308 18.49 1.21 1.99
N LEU A 309 17.96 2.43 1.82
CA LEU A 309 18.68 3.55 1.22
C LEU A 309 19.87 4.01 2.09
N LYS A 310 19.75 3.96 3.42
CA LYS A 310 20.88 4.20 4.35
C LYS A 310 22.05 3.27 4.05
N SER A 311 21.76 2.00 3.75
CA SER A 311 22.77 0.98 3.45
C SER A 311 23.33 1.12 2.03
N PHE A 312 22.48 1.44 1.05
CA PHE A 312 22.87 1.51 -0.37
C PHE A 312 23.49 2.85 -0.79
N ARG A 313 23.00 3.97 -0.23
CA ARG A 313 23.41 5.36 -0.52
C ARG A 313 23.54 6.15 0.80
N PRO A 314 24.61 5.94 1.59
CA PRO A 314 24.73 6.50 2.95
C PRO A 314 24.71 8.04 3.02
N GLU A 315 25.05 8.72 1.93
CA GLU A 315 25.01 10.19 1.83
C GLU A 315 23.67 10.76 1.31
N PHE A 316 22.57 9.99 1.43
CA PHE A 316 21.23 10.49 1.15
C PHE A 316 20.80 11.57 2.17
N LYS A 317 19.85 12.42 1.78
CA LYS A 317 19.33 13.49 2.65
C LYS A 317 17.83 13.34 2.82
N VAL A 318 17.36 13.33 4.06
CA VAL A 318 15.93 13.42 4.39
C VAL A 318 15.55 14.86 4.66
N LEU A 319 14.45 15.32 4.08
CA LEU A 319 13.86 16.64 4.29
C LEU A 319 12.41 16.46 4.72
N THR A 320 12.05 16.99 5.89
CA THR A 320 10.67 16.93 6.41
C THR A 320 9.97 18.26 6.17
N MET A 321 8.72 18.23 5.68
CA MET A 321 7.88 19.43 5.62
C MET A 321 6.68 19.31 6.56
N GLU A 322 6.68 20.14 7.60
CA GLU A 322 5.63 20.11 8.63
C GLU A 322 4.53 21.15 8.42
N TYR A 323 4.89 22.34 7.89
CA TYR A 323 3.96 23.46 7.79
C TYR A 323 2.94 23.27 6.64
N PRO A 324 1.63 23.27 6.93
CA PRO A 324 0.60 23.25 5.90
C PRO A 324 0.67 24.50 5.03
N ILE A 325 0.42 24.29 3.74
CA ILE A 325 0.42 25.36 2.74
C ILE A 325 -1.00 25.65 2.25
N ARG A 326 -1.87 24.63 2.27
CA ARG A 326 -3.29 24.76 1.87
C ARG A 326 -4.15 25.45 2.93
N TRP A 327 -3.78 25.33 4.20
CA TRP A 327 -4.41 25.95 5.37
C TRP A 327 -3.32 26.22 6.42
N ASN A 328 -3.62 26.93 7.49
CA ASN A 328 -2.65 27.24 8.54
C ASN A 328 -2.60 26.18 9.66
N THR A 329 -1.53 26.18 10.44
CA THR A 329 -1.39 25.31 11.62
C THR A 329 -2.51 25.57 12.64
N GLY A 330 -2.92 24.53 13.37
CA GLY A 330 -4.02 24.62 14.33
C GLY A 330 -5.41 24.61 13.67
N ASP A 331 -5.49 24.13 12.43
CA ASP A 331 -6.76 23.99 11.72
C ASP A 331 -7.69 22.99 12.43
N PRO A 332 -8.88 23.41 12.91
CA PRO A 332 -9.76 22.55 13.70
C PRO A 332 -10.30 21.36 12.89
N VAL A 333 -10.45 21.52 11.56
CA VAL A 333 -10.89 20.43 10.68
C VAL A 333 -9.78 19.38 10.51
N GLU A 334 -8.50 19.78 10.49
CA GLU A 334 -7.37 18.86 10.46
C GLU A 334 -7.32 18.02 11.73
N GLU A 335 -7.42 18.66 12.90
CA GLU A 335 -7.45 17.99 14.20
C GLU A 335 -8.66 17.05 14.34
N TRP A 336 -9.84 17.49 13.92
CA TRP A 336 -11.04 16.65 13.90
C TRP A 336 -10.88 15.45 12.95
N THR A 337 -10.29 15.64 11.77
CA THR A 337 -10.08 14.56 10.80
C THR A 337 -9.11 13.53 11.33
N ASN A 338 -7.98 13.98 11.88
CA ASN A 338 -6.95 13.10 12.41
C ASN A 338 -7.46 12.29 13.61
N SER A 339 -8.24 12.91 14.50
CA SER A 339 -8.85 12.20 15.64
C SER A 339 -9.98 11.25 15.21
N THR A 340 -10.79 11.61 14.21
CA THR A 340 -11.91 10.79 13.69
C THR A 340 -11.44 9.49 13.04
N PHE A 341 -10.36 9.58 12.25
CA PHE A 341 -9.80 8.44 11.51
C PHE A 341 -8.54 7.85 12.15
N LEU A 342 -8.21 8.29 13.37
CA LEU A 342 -7.06 7.82 14.16
C LEU A 342 -5.76 7.90 13.33
N LEU A 343 -5.54 9.02 12.64
CA LEU A 343 -4.36 9.26 11.81
C LEU A 343 -3.17 9.82 12.63
N ASP A 344 -3.44 10.37 13.80
CA ASP A 344 -2.41 10.87 14.70
C ASP A 344 -1.73 9.71 15.42
N SER A 345 -0.48 9.45 15.06
CA SER A 345 0.35 8.49 15.77
C SER A 345 1.02 9.16 16.95
N LYS A 346 0.69 8.72 18.15
CA LYS A 346 1.66 8.75 19.25
C LYS A 346 2.31 7.39 19.24
N SER A 347 3.48 7.28 18.60
CA SER A 347 4.25 6.03 18.62
C SER A 347 4.54 5.68 20.08
N ASN A 348 4.13 4.49 20.50
CA ASN A 348 4.56 3.98 21.78
C ASN A 348 6.08 3.81 21.73
N ASP A 349 6.79 4.44 22.65
CA ASP A 349 8.26 4.32 22.70
C ASP A 349 8.62 2.95 23.30
N TYR A 350 9.10 2.05 22.44
CA TYR A 350 9.61 0.74 22.81
C TYR A 350 11.12 0.75 23.08
N SER A 351 11.79 1.90 23.05
CA SER A 351 13.22 2.00 23.31
C SER A 351 13.56 1.51 24.73
N GLY A 352 14.50 0.58 24.83
CA GLY A 352 14.92 -0.02 26.10
C GLY A 352 13.97 -1.08 26.68
N CYS A 353 12.90 -1.48 25.98
CA CYS A 353 12.11 -2.65 26.38
C CYS A 353 12.90 -3.95 26.09
N THR A 354 13.49 -4.55 27.12
CA THR A 354 13.96 -5.93 27.05
C THR A 354 12.83 -6.88 27.48
N LEU A 355 12.41 -7.75 26.57
CA LEU A 355 11.29 -8.69 26.77
C LEU A 355 11.77 -9.96 27.49
N ASP A 356 12.45 -9.79 28.62
CA ASP A 356 13.16 -10.88 29.28
C ASP A 356 12.26 -11.72 30.19
N ASP A 357 11.18 -11.13 30.72
CA ASP A 357 10.25 -11.81 31.63
C ASP A 357 8.97 -12.27 30.90
N GLU A 358 8.92 -13.56 30.56
CA GLU A 358 7.76 -14.13 29.86
C GLU A 358 6.45 -14.05 30.67
N ARG A 359 6.51 -13.85 31.99
CA ARG A 359 5.30 -13.75 32.83
C ARG A 359 4.53 -12.45 32.62
N GLN A 360 5.15 -11.45 32.01
CA GLN A 360 4.52 -10.16 31.70
C GLN A 360 3.74 -10.21 30.38
N PHE A 361 3.85 -11.29 29.62
CA PHE A 361 3.06 -11.47 28.41
C PHE A 361 1.60 -11.76 28.76
N ASN A 362 0.72 -10.89 28.31
CA ASN A 362 -0.72 -11.07 28.42
C ASN A 362 -1.35 -11.12 27.03
N PHE A 363 -2.07 -12.20 26.74
CA PHE A 363 -2.77 -12.38 25.48
C PHE A 363 -4.25 -12.11 25.67
N VAL A 364 -4.80 -11.20 24.86
CA VAL A 364 -6.21 -10.81 24.94
C VAL A 364 -6.81 -10.81 23.55
N THR A 365 -7.97 -11.44 23.38
CA THR A 365 -8.74 -11.41 22.13
C THR A 365 -9.90 -10.46 22.28
N PHE A 366 -10.05 -9.54 21.33
CA PHE A 366 -11.18 -8.62 21.25
C PHE A 366 -12.04 -8.92 20.02
N SER A 367 -13.35 -8.89 20.22
CA SER A 367 -14.35 -8.82 19.15
C SER A 367 -14.49 -7.39 18.61
N SER A 368 -15.08 -7.25 17.43
CA SER A 368 -15.37 -5.93 16.85
C SER A 368 -16.29 -5.07 17.73
N ALA A 369 -17.20 -5.68 18.50
CA ALA A 369 -18.04 -5.00 19.47
C ALA A 369 -17.25 -4.44 20.66
N GLU A 370 -16.37 -5.24 21.28
CA GLU A 370 -15.53 -4.80 22.40
C GLU A 370 -14.54 -3.69 21.99
N LEU A 371 -14.02 -3.77 20.76
CA LEU A 371 -13.18 -2.72 20.19
C LEU A 371 -13.95 -1.41 19.99
N PHE A 372 -15.19 -1.49 19.53
CA PHE A 372 -16.04 -0.32 19.36
C PHE A 372 -16.37 0.37 20.70
N GLU A 373 -16.58 -0.40 21.76
CA GLU A 373 -16.82 0.13 23.10
C GLU A 373 -15.58 0.76 23.75
N ASN A 374 -14.37 0.30 23.40
CA ASN A 374 -13.12 0.77 23.98
C ASN A 374 -12.26 1.56 22.97
N ALA A 375 -12.56 2.86 22.85
CA ALA A 375 -11.87 3.76 21.94
C ALA A 375 -10.34 3.85 22.16
N ILE A 376 -9.85 3.68 23.39
CA ILE A 376 -8.42 3.71 23.70
C ILE A 376 -7.72 2.48 23.11
N ARG A 377 -8.25 1.28 23.38
CA ARG A 377 -7.71 0.03 22.83
C ARG A 377 -7.79 0.00 21.30
N LEU A 378 -8.89 0.49 20.74
CA LEU A 378 -9.05 0.62 19.29
C LEU A 378 -7.97 1.53 18.69
N ASN A 379 -7.68 2.67 19.33
CA ASN A 379 -6.60 3.56 18.89
C ASN A 379 -5.24 2.83 18.94
N ASP A 380 -4.87 2.22 20.07
CA ASP A 380 -3.58 1.51 20.21
C ASP A 380 -3.39 0.44 19.13
N ILE A 381 -4.43 -0.37 18.90
CA ILE A 381 -4.41 -1.47 17.92
C ILE A 381 -4.32 -0.91 16.49
N PHE A 382 -5.12 0.12 16.17
CA PHE A 382 -5.11 0.70 14.84
C PHE A 382 -3.80 1.43 14.56
N GLN A 383 -3.23 2.14 15.53
CA GLN A 383 -1.89 2.75 15.41
C GLN A 383 -0.84 1.69 15.09
N LEU A 384 -0.80 0.59 15.85
CA LEU A 384 0.14 -0.48 15.60
C LEU A 384 -0.04 -1.10 14.20
N LEU A 385 -1.29 -1.28 13.74
CA LEU A 385 -1.60 -1.74 12.38
C LEU A 385 -1.13 -0.75 11.30
N VAL A 386 -1.23 0.56 11.54
CA VAL A 386 -0.73 1.60 10.64
C VAL A 386 0.79 1.62 10.60
N ASP A 387 1.46 1.48 11.75
CA ASP A 387 2.92 1.60 11.85
C ASP A 387 3.66 0.45 11.18
N ALA A 388 3.14 -0.78 11.27
CA ALA A 388 3.83 -1.96 10.75
C ALA A 388 3.43 -2.37 9.32
N HIS A 389 2.32 -1.87 8.79
CA HIS A 389 1.89 -2.18 7.43
C HIS A 389 2.06 -0.99 6.50
N TYR A 390 2.64 -1.27 5.33
CA TYR A 390 2.86 -0.29 4.28
C TYR A 390 1.58 0.12 3.54
N GLN A 391 0.41 -0.45 3.89
CA GLN A 391 -0.90 -0.16 3.29
C GLN A 391 -1.98 -0.30 4.35
N THR A 392 -2.29 0.79 5.06
CA THR A 392 -3.45 0.85 5.95
C THR A 392 -4.30 2.04 5.59
N SER A 393 -5.54 1.79 5.16
CA SER A 393 -6.47 2.85 4.75
C SER A 393 -7.48 3.15 5.86
N PRO A 394 -8.06 4.37 5.94
CA PRO A 394 -9.15 4.65 6.88
C PRO A 394 -10.35 3.69 6.79
N ASN A 395 -10.63 3.10 5.61
CA ASN A 395 -11.65 2.06 5.50
C ASN A 395 -11.32 0.81 6.32
N ASP A 396 -10.04 0.52 6.57
CA ASP A 396 -9.63 -0.62 7.40
C ASP A 396 -10.14 -0.46 8.84
N LEU A 397 -10.19 0.78 9.36
CA LEU A 397 -10.80 1.09 10.66
C LEU A 397 -12.29 0.74 10.66
N PHE A 398 -13.01 1.15 9.62
CA PHE A 398 -14.44 0.86 9.51
C PHE A 398 -14.70 -0.64 9.40
N HIS A 399 -13.89 -1.37 8.62
CA HIS A 399 -13.98 -2.82 8.54
C HIS A 399 -13.70 -3.50 9.88
N LEU A 400 -12.71 -3.01 10.64
CA LEU A 400 -12.33 -3.55 11.94
C LEU A 400 -13.48 -3.50 12.97
N ILE A 401 -14.28 -2.43 12.97
CA ILE A 401 -15.38 -2.25 13.94
C ILE A 401 -16.74 -2.75 13.43
N SER A 402 -16.94 -2.84 12.11
CA SER A 402 -18.26 -3.17 11.54
C SER A 402 -18.51 -4.65 11.33
N ASP A 403 -17.46 -5.43 11.09
CA ASP A 403 -17.59 -6.84 10.73
C ASP A 403 -17.56 -7.72 11.99
N ASP A 404 -18.68 -8.37 12.31
CA ASP A 404 -18.79 -9.30 13.45
C ASP A 404 -17.96 -10.56 13.28
N SER A 405 -17.55 -10.89 12.04
CA SER A 405 -16.67 -12.01 11.78
C SER A 405 -15.19 -11.69 12.04
N VAL A 406 -14.86 -10.41 12.29
CA VAL A 406 -13.50 -9.96 12.58
C VAL A 406 -13.21 -10.03 14.08
N SER A 407 -12.04 -10.54 14.40
CA SER A 407 -11.47 -10.53 15.75
C SER A 407 -10.00 -10.11 15.73
N VAL A 408 -9.54 -9.50 16.81
CA VAL A 408 -8.13 -9.12 17.00
C VAL A 408 -7.58 -9.77 18.24
N THR A 409 -6.53 -10.57 18.09
CA THR A 409 -5.77 -11.12 19.20
C THR A 409 -4.53 -10.27 19.43
N CYS A 410 -4.39 -9.73 20.63
CA CYS A 410 -3.32 -8.84 21.02
C CYS A 410 -2.38 -9.51 22.02
N LEU A 411 -1.11 -9.16 21.94
CA LEU A 411 -0.08 -9.49 22.93
C LEU A 411 0.40 -8.20 23.58
N TYR A 412 0.19 -8.12 24.89
CA TYR A 412 0.66 -7.05 25.76
C TYR A 412 1.89 -7.50 26.54
N TYR A 413 2.79 -6.56 26.80
CA TYR A 413 3.87 -6.70 27.77
C TYR A 413 3.67 -5.65 28.86
N GLY A 414 3.21 -6.09 30.04
CA GLY A 414 2.60 -5.19 31.01
C GLY A 414 1.35 -4.53 30.42
N ASP A 415 1.32 -3.19 30.38
CA ASP A 415 0.21 -2.43 29.79
C ASP A 415 0.41 -2.07 28.30
N ARG A 416 1.61 -2.33 27.74
CA ARG A 416 1.96 -1.89 26.39
C ARG A 416 1.58 -2.94 25.36
N LEU A 417 0.88 -2.52 24.30
CA LEU A 417 0.59 -3.39 23.16
C LEU A 417 1.88 -3.63 22.36
N VAL A 418 2.28 -4.87 22.16
CA VAL A 418 3.54 -5.23 21.47
C VAL A 418 3.29 -5.89 20.12
N SER A 419 2.20 -6.64 20.00
CA SER A 419 1.84 -7.33 18.76
C SER A 419 0.32 -7.52 18.66
N CYS A 420 -0.22 -7.50 17.45
CA CYS A 420 -1.63 -7.82 17.20
C CYS A 420 -1.78 -8.70 15.95
N LEU A 421 -2.81 -9.55 15.95
CA LEU A 421 -3.19 -10.45 14.88
C LEU A 421 -4.67 -10.23 14.60
N MET A 422 -4.99 -9.78 13.38
CA MET A 422 -6.35 -9.60 12.90
C MET A 422 -6.77 -10.81 12.09
N SER A 423 -7.89 -11.43 12.46
CA SER A 423 -8.47 -12.60 11.78
C SER A 423 -9.92 -12.38 11.42
N VAL A 424 -10.39 -13.08 10.39
CA VAL A 424 -11.80 -13.11 9.99
C VAL A 424 -12.31 -14.55 9.92
N ALA A 425 -13.50 -14.79 10.45
CA ALA A 425 -14.20 -16.07 10.33
C ALA A 425 -14.88 -16.19 8.97
N GLU A 426 -14.47 -17.17 8.17
CA GLU A 426 -15.10 -17.52 6.90
C GLU A 426 -15.96 -18.79 7.11
N PRO A 427 -17.29 -18.72 6.91
CA PRO A 427 -18.18 -19.86 7.16
C PRO A 427 -18.06 -20.94 6.09
N SER A 428 -18.57 -22.13 6.41
CA SER A 428 -18.72 -23.24 5.45
C SER A 428 -19.82 -22.96 4.43
N MET A 429 -19.71 -23.59 3.27
CA MET A 429 -20.71 -23.56 2.20
C MET A 429 -21.59 -24.80 2.24
N ASP A 430 -22.86 -24.65 1.86
CA ASP A 430 -23.75 -25.76 1.56
C ASP A 430 -23.44 -26.38 0.18
N ASP A 431 -23.99 -27.57 -0.09
CA ASP A 431 -23.69 -28.30 -1.31
C ASP A 431 -24.18 -27.56 -2.58
N GLU A 432 -25.31 -26.83 -2.51
CA GLU A 432 -25.83 -26.03 -3.62
C GLU A 432 -24.87 -24.88 -3.98
N LEU A 433 -24.37 -24.17 -2.96
CA LEU A 433 -23.43 -23.08 -3.17
C LEU A 433 -22.07 -23.60 -3.65
N ILE A 434 -21.61 -24.74 -3.15
CA ILE A 434 -20.38 -25.39 -3.63
C ILE A 434 -20.49 -25.71 -5.12
N GLU A 435 -21.61 -26.26 -5.59
CA GLU A 435 -21.81 -26.51 -7.01
C GLU A 435 -21.81 -25.22 -7.83
N ALA A 436 -22.55 -24.20 -7.40
CA ALA A 436 -22.60 -22.91 -8.10
C ALA A 436 -21.22 -22.22 -8.14
N VAL A 437 -20.46 -22.26 -7.05
CA VAL A 437 -19.11 -21.69 -6.95
C VAL A 437 -18.11 -22.49 -7.78
N SER A 438 -18.20 -23.82 -7.80
CA SER A 438 -17.32 -24.69 -8.59
C SER A 438 -17.44 -24.42 -10.09
N LEU A 439 -18.64 -24.06 -10.56
CA LEU A 439 -18.93 -23.68 -11.94
C LEU A 439 -18.76 -22.18 -12.22
N GLY A 440 -18.35 -21.38 -11.22
CA GLY A 440 -18.19 -19.93 -11.35
C GLY A 440 -19.49 -19.14 -11.53
N ARG A 441 -20.66 -19.75 -11.25
CA ARG A 441 -21.98 -19.11 -11.39
C ARG A 441 -22.29 -18.14 -10.25
N ARG A 442 -21.77 -18.41 -9.06
CA ARG A 442 -21.90 -17.54 -7.87
C ARG A 442 -20.53 -17.28 -7.26
N ARG A 443 -20.35 -16.09 -6.69
CA ARG A 443 -19.17 -15.71 -5.90
C ARG A 443 -19.61 -14.94 -4.66
N PRO A 444 -19.90 -15.64 -3.55
CA PRO A 444 -20.24 -15.02 -2.28
C PRO A 444 -19.17 -14.02 -1.81
N LYS A 445 -19.59 -12.94 -1.16
CA LYS A 445 -18.67 -12.02 -0.50
C LYS A 445 -18.22 -12.62 0.85
N GLY A 446 -17.02 -12.27 1.31
CA GLY A 446 -16.51 -12.68 2.64
C GLY A 446 -15.98 -14.11 2.76
N MET A 447 -15.93 -14.91 1.68
CA MET A 447 -15.47 -16.31 1.73
C MET A 447 -14.29 -16.57 0.79
N MET A 448 -13.15 -15.92 1.00
CA MET A 448 -12.04 -16.01 0.04
C MET A 448 -11.41 -17.41 0.01
N THR A 449 -11.10 -17.98 1.18
CA THR A 449 -10.43 -19.29 1.27
C THR A 449 -11.34 -20.40 0.73
N PRO A 450 -12.61 -20.54 1.19
CA PRO A 450 -13.49 -21.59 0.69
C PRO A 450 -13.72 -21.51 -0.82
N ILE A 451 -13.94 -20.30 -1.37
CA ILE A 451 -14.13 -20.11 -2.81
C ILE A 451 -12.88 -20.54 -3.59
N THR A 452 -11.69 -20.22 -3.08
CA THR A 452 -10.43 -20.60 -3.72
C THR A 452 -10.25 -22.11 -3.74
N PHE A 453 -10.57 -22.81 -2.65
CA PHE A 453 -10.54 -24.27 -2.61
C PHE A 453 -11.50 -24.91 -3.61
N VAL A 454 -12.75 -24.44 -3.66
CA VAL A 454 -13.79 -25.03 -4.50
C VAL A 454 -13.58 -24.72 -5.99
N ASN A 455 -13.36 -23.45 -6.34
CA ASN A 455 -13.32 -23.00 -7.73
C ASN A 455 -11.95 -23.20 -8.39
N GLN A 456 -10.86 -22.87 -7.68
CA GLN A 456 -9.54 -22.76 -8.30
C GLN A 456 -8.64 -23.97 -8.03
N ILE A 457 -8.75 -24.57 -6.83
CA ILE A 457 -8.02 -25.81 -6.49
C ILE A 457 -8.84 -27.05 -6.89
N GLY A 458 -10.17 -26.93 -6.97
CA GLY A 458 -11.07 -28.01 -7.36
C GLY A 458 -11.31 -29.04 -6.24
N ILE A 459 -11.23 -28.61 -4.97
CA ILE A 459 -11.41 -29.47 -3.79
C ILE A 459 -12.64 -28.98 -3.02
N LYS A 460 -13.75 -29.73 -3.15
CA LYS A 460 -15.05 -29.38 -2.56
C LYS A 460 -15.03 -29.43 -1.04
N GLU A 461 -14.26 -30.33 -0.45
CA GLU A 461 -14.13 -30.53 0.99
C GLU A 461 -13.66 -29.27 1.70
N GLY A 462 -12.79 -28.47 1.06
CA GLY A 462 -12.34 -27.19 1.61
C GLY A 462 -13.46 -26.15 1.71
N GLY A 463 -14.48 -26.24 0.85
CA GLY A 463 -15.70 -25.42 0.93
C GLY A 463 -16.63 -25.81 2.07
N LYS A 464 -16.58 -27.07 2.52
CA LYS A 464 -17.42 -27.59 3.63
C LYS A 464 -16.88 -27.25 5.01
N GLN A 465 -15.67 -26.68 5.10
CA GLN A 465 -15.05 -26.31 6.37
C GLN A 465 -15.26 -24.82 6.67
N SER A 466 -15.32 -24.49 7.96
CA SER A 466 -15.12 -23.13 8.45
C SER A 466 -13.63 -22.82 8.55
N TRP A 467 -13.27 -21.56 8.26
CA TRP A 467 -11.89 -21.09 8.26
C TRP A 467 -11.75 -19.84 9.12
N TYR A 468 -10.61 -19.71 9.80
CA TYR A 468 -10.11 -18.42 10.25
C TYR A 468 -9.03 -17.95 9.31
N ARG A 469 -9.32 -16.88 8.56
CA ARG A 469 -8.31 -16.26 7.71
C ARG A 469 -7.61 -15.15 8.48
N ILE A 470 -6.32 -15.30 8.69
CA ILE A 470 -5.47 -14.25 9.23
C ILE A 470 -5.29 -13.18 8.15
N LEU A 471 -5.81 -12.00 8.43
CA LEU A 471 -5.73 -10.83 7.57
C LEU A 471 -4.37 -10.16 7.70
N ARG A 472 -3.95 -9.92 8.94
CA ARG A 472 -2.71 -9.22 9.28
C ARG A 472 -2.15 -9.77 10.59
N ILE A 473 -0.83 -9.81 10.66
CA ILE A 473 -0.09 -10.02 11.90
C ILE A 473 1.01 -8.98 11.97
N VAL A 474 1.06 -8.28 13.08
CA VAL A 474 1.91 -7.12 13.28
C VAL A 474 2.68 -7.26 14.58
N VAL A 475 3.96 -6.92 14.53
CA VAL A 475 4.82 -6.71 15.70
C VAL A 475 5.35 -5.29 15.61
N ALA A 476 5.42 -4.58 16.74
CA ALA A 476 6.04 -3.26 16.83
C ALA A 476 7.43 -3.26 16.15
N PRO A 477 7.76 -2.28 15.29
CA PRO A 477 8.97 -2.28 14.48
C PRO A 477 10.27 -2.54 15.26
N GLU A 478 10.41 -1.95 16.45
CA GLU A 478 11.58 -2.07 17.32
C GLU A 478 11.73 -3.47 17.93
N LEU A 479 10.66 -4.26 17.95
CA LEU A 479 10.57 -5.57 18.59
C LEU A 479 10.49 -6.72 17.56
N GLN A 480 10.67 -6.42 16.27
CA GLN A 480 10.70 -7.43 15.21
C GLN A 480 11.92 -8.36 15.35
N ALA A 481 11.86 -9.52 14.69
CA ALA A 481 12.88 -10.58 14.72
C ALA A 481 13.20 -11.20 16.10
N GLN A 482 12.41 -10.90 17.15
CA GLN A 482 12.56 -11.49 18.49
C GLN A 482 11.59 -12.68 18.76
N GLY A 483 10.93 -13.21 17.72
CA GLY A 483 10.01 -14.35 17.84
C GLY A 483 8.61 -14.04 18.38
N ILE A 484 8.31 -12.77 18.68
CA ILE A 484 7.02 -12.30 19.24
C ILE A 484 5.82 -12.68 18.36
N GLY A 485 5.91 -12.42 17.05
CA GLY A 485 4.85 -12.77 16.10
C GLY A 485 4.57 -14.27 16.09
N SER A 486 5.60 -15.11 16.19
CA SER A 486 5.46 -16.56 16.29
C SER A 486 4.80 -16.99 17.61
N LYS A 487 5.08 -16.30 18.73
CA LYS A 487 4.40 -16.54 20.01
C LYS A 487 2.90 -16.22 19.92
N LEU A 488 2.54 -15.05 19.38
CA LEU A 488 1.14 -14.65 19.18
C LEU A 488 0.40 -15.60 18.23
N LEU A 489 1.03 -15.99 17.12
CA LEU A 489 0.45 -16.95 16.19
C LEU A 489 0.24 -18.32 16.82
N SER A 490 1.21 -18.79 17.62
CA SER A 490 1.10 -20.07 18.34
C SER A 490 -0.07 -20.06 19.33
N PHE A 491 -0.21 -18.97 20.10
CA PHE A 491 -1.36 -18.78 20.99
C PHE A 491 -2.69 -18.78 20.23
N PHE A 492 -2.77 -18.06 19.11
CA PHE A 492 -3.97 -18.02 18.28
C PHE A 492 -4.36 -19.41 17.74
N ILE A 493 -3.38 -20.20 17.29
CA ILE A 493 -3.61 -21.57 16.81
C ILE A 493 -4.08 -22.48 17.96
N GLN A 494 -3.44 -22.38 19.13
CA GLN A 494 -3.79 -23.20 20.31
C GLN A 494 -5.19 -22.92 20.83
N ASN A 495 -5.64 -21.67 20.78
CA ASN A 495 -7.00 -21.29 21.17
C ASN A 495 -8.09 -21.68 20.16
N ASN A 496 -7.70 -22.05 18.94
CA ASN A 496 -8.61 -22.45 17.87
C ASN A 496 -8.33 -23.87 17.36
N PRO A 497 -8.29 -24.90 18.23
CA PRO A 497 -7.75 -26.22 17.89
C PRO A 497 -8.64 -27.02 16.92
N SER A 498 -9.90 -26.64 16.73
CA SER A 498 -10.84 -27.35 15.83
C SER A 498 -11.06 -26.63 14.50
N GLN A 499 -10.39 -25.52 14.26
CA GLN A 499 -10.64 -24.65 13.12
C GLN A 499 -9.49 -24.73 12.11
N PHE A 500 -9.83 -24.63 10.83
CA PHE A 500 -8.82 -24.48 9.79
C PHE A 500 -8.39 -23.02 9.72
N ILE A 501 -7.10 -22.77 9.56
CA ILE A 501 -6.54 -21.43 9.54
C ILE A 501 -5.91 -21.20 8.18
N SER A 502 -6.10 -20.02 7.61
CA SER A 502 -5.49 -19.63 6.34
C SER A 502 -4.88 -18.24 6.42
N THR A 503 -3.99 -17.96 5.49
CA THR A 503 -3.47 -16.61 5.26
C THR A 503 -3.18 -16.42 3.79
N SER A 504 -3.39 -15.20 3.30
CA SER A 504 -3.10 -14.81 1.92
C SER A 504 -2.38 -13.48 1.93
N TYR A 505 -1.15 -13.46 1.41
CA TYR A 505 -0.27 -12.29 1.47
C TYR A 505 0.60 -12.18 0.21
N GLY A 506 1.18 -11.00 -0.02
CA GLY A 506 2.15 -10.77 -1.09
C GLY A 506 3.45 -11.52 -0.81
N ALA A 507 3.82 -12.44 -1.70
CA ALA A 507 4.90 -13.38 -1.47
C ALA A 507 6.27 -12.70 -1.44
N THR A 508 6.95 -12.83 -0.30
CA THR A 508 8.35 -12.44 -0.07
C THR A 508 9.07 -13.58 0.63
N ALA A 509 10.39 -13.69 0.48
CA ALA A 509 11.14 -14.77 1.12
C ALA A 509 11.03 -14.75 2.65
N GLU A 510 11.03 -13.55 3.24
CA GLU A 510 10.90 -13.33 4.68
C GLU A 510 9.57 -13.85 5.23
N LEU A 511 8.44 -13.38 4.66
CA LEU A 511 7.11 -13.81 5.11
C LEU A 511 6.88 -15.31 4.86
N PHE A 512 7.37 -15.83 3.73
CA PHE A 512 7.25 -17.25 3.43
C PHE A 512 7.92 -18.12 4.50
N ARG A 513 9.14 -17.76 4.93
CA ARG A 513 9.84 -18.45 6.02
C ARG A 513 9.11 -18.34 7.34
N PHE A 514 8.57 -17.16 7.67
CA PHE A 514 7.81 -16.94 8.91
C PHE A 514 6.60 -17.88 9.01
N TRP A 515 5.77 -17.92 7.96
CA TRP A 515 4.58 -18.76 7.92
C TRP A 515 4.92 -20.25 7.88
N GLN A 516 5.91 -20.63 7.07
CA GLN A 516 6.38 -21.99 7.00
C GLN A 516 6.94 -22.50 8.34
N GLY A 517 7.77 -21.69 9.01
CA GLY A 517 8.32 -22.00 10.33
C GLY A 517 7.24 -22.17 11.41
N SER A 518 6.07 -21.57 11.18
CA SER A 518 4.88 -21.71 12.03
C SER A 518 3.95 -22.85 11.60
N GLY A 519 4.39 -23.74 10.70
CA GLY A 519 3.66 -24.94 10.28
C GLY A 519 2.65 -24.74 9.15
N PHE A 520 2.60 -23.57 8.51
CA PHE A 520 1.72 -23.35 7.36
C PHE A 520 2.30 -23.98 6.09
N ILE A 521 1.43 -24.50 5.22
CA ILE A 521 1.80 -25.05 3.92
C ILE A 521 1.20 -24.22 2.78
N PRO A 522 1.93 -24.00 1.67
CA PRO A 522 1.41 -23.28 0.52
C PRO A 522 0.45 -24.17 -0.29
N VAL A 523 -0.70 -23.63 -0.68
CA VAL A 523 -1.68 -24.35 -1.50
C VAL A 523 -1.94 -23.67 -2.84
N LYS A 524 -1.60 -22.39 -2.98
CA LYS A 524 -1.77 -21.65 -4.22
C LYS A 524 -0.83 -20.46 -4.33
N LEU A 525 -0.30 -20.24 -5.54
CA LEU A 525 0.38 -19.03 -5.96
C LEU A 525 -0.50 -18.29 -6.98
N GLY A 526 -0.72 -17.01 -6.77
CA GLY A 526 -1.45 -16.12 -7.68
C GLY A 526 -0.67 -15.89 -8.97
N THR A 527 -1.39 -15.64 -10.05
CA THR A 527 -0.81 -15.43 -11.39
C THR A 527 -0.66 -13.96 -11.76
N GLN A 528 -1.30 -13.07 -11.02
CA GLN A 528 -1.22 -11.63 -11.22
C GLN A 528 -0.50 -10.98 -10.05
N LYS A 529 0.34 -9.99 -10.36
CA LYS A 529 0.93 -9.12 -9.35
C LYS A 529 -0.13 -8.19 -8.81
N ASP A 530 -0.16 -8.05 -7.50
CA ASP A 530 -0.93 -7.01 -6.85
C ASP A 530 -0.36 -5.64 -7.23
N ALA A 531 -1.24 -4.71 -7.63
CA ALA A 531 -0.83 -3.42 -8.20
C ALA A 531 -0.07 -2.54 -7.20
N ALA A 532 -0.34 -2.74 -5.91
CA ALA A 532 0.13 -1.88 -4.86
C ALA A 532 1.43 -2.42 -4.22
N SER A 533 1.54 -3.74 -4.04
CA SER A 533 2.75 -4.41 -3.54
C SER A 533 3.75 -4.84 -4.62
N GLY A 534 3.31 -4.98 -5.87
CA GLY A 534 4.10 -5.55 -6.96
C GLY A 534 4.44 -7.04 -6.78
N CYS A 535 3.85 -7.70 -5.79
CA CYS A 535 4.11 -9.10 -5.41
C CYS A 535 2.99 -10.02 -5.91
N PHE A 536 3.30 -11.30 -6.11
CA PHE A 536 2.28 -12.32 -6.36
C PHE A 536 1.68 -12.78 -5.02
N SER A 537 0.38 -13.04 -4.96
CA SER A 537 -0.25 -13.53 -3.73
C SER A 537 0.04 -15.02 -3.51
N VAL A 538 0.34 -15.42 -2.28
CA VAL A 538 0.41 -16.84 -1.89
C VAL A 538 -0.65 -17.12 -0.84
N LEU A 539 -1.45 -18.16 -1.08
CA LEU A 539 -2.37 -18.71 -0.10
C LEU A 539 -1.67 -19.85 0.63
N MET A 540 -1.56 -19.72 1.96
CA MET A 540 -1.07 -20.77 2.84
C MET A 540 -2.15 -21.17 3.83
N VAL A 541 -2.11 -22.43 4.26
CA VAL A 541 -3.06 -22.98 5.21
C VAL A 541 -2.34 -23.71 6.34
N HIS A 542 -2.95 -23.64 7.52
CA HIS A 542 -2.58 -24.39 8.71
C HIS A 542 -3.83 -25.11 9.20
N GLY A 543 -3.73 -26.40 9.46
CA GLY A 543 -4.84 -27.21 9.93
C GLY A 543 -4.49 -27.87 11.24
N SER A 544 -5.46 -27.95 12.15
CA SER A 544 -5.44 -28.79 13.35
C SER A 544 -5.05 -30.25 13.05
N HIS A 545 -5.28 -30.67 11.82
CA HIS A 545 -4.77 -31.90 11.27
C HIS A 545 -4.19 -31.64 9.87
N LEU A 546 -2.89 -31.42 9.74
CA LEU A 546 -2.15 -31.62 8.48
C LEU A 546 -2.35 -33.03 7.88
N LYS A 547 -3.05 -33.93 8.61
CA LYS A 547 -3.57 -35.23 8.17
C LYS A 547 -4.91 -35.16 7.43
N ALA A 548 -5.58 -34.01 7.35
CA ALA A 548 -6.79 -33.87 6.55
C ALA A 548 -6.45 -34.14 5.08
N ASN A 549 -7.00 -35.21 4.52
CA ASN A 549 -6.64 -35.70 3.18
C ASN A 549 -6.75 -34.61 2.10
N PHE A 550 -7.70 -33.69 2.24
CA PHE A 550 -7.92 -32.62 1.26
C PHE A 550 -6.82 -31.55 1.29
N VAL A 551 -6.24 -31.24 2.46
CA VAL A 551 -5.13 -30.28 2.60
C VAL A 551 -3.85 -30.84 1.99
N LYS A 552 -3.57 -32.13 2.27
CA LYS A 552 -2.45 -32.84 1.64
C LYS A 552 -2.60 -32.87 0.11
N LYS A 553 -3.80 -33.19 -0.38
CA LYS A 553 -4.11 -33.18 -1.82
C LYS A 553 -3.89 -31.79 -2.44
N ALA A 554 -4.32 -30.72 -1.78
CA ALA A 554 -4.09 -29.36 -2.25
C ALA A 554 -2.59 -29.02 -2.32
N TYR A 555 -1.82 -29.45 -1.33
CA TYR A 555 -0.38 -29.28 -1.32
C TYR A 555 0.29 -30.08 -2.44
N ASP A 556 -0.07 -31.35 -2.65
CA ASP A 556 0.48 -32.17 -3.74
C ASP A 556 0.17 -31.58 -5.13
N TYR A 557 -1.02 -30.99 -5.32
CA TYR A 557 -1.38 -30.23 -6.53
C TYR A 557 -0.51 -29.00 -6.70
N PHE A 558 -0.30 -28.23 -5.62
CA PHE A 558 0.57 -27.07 -5.65
C PHE A 558 2.00 -27.46 -6.07
N ARG A 559 2.57 -28.48 -5.43
CA ARG A 559 3.95 -28.94 -5.69
C ARG A 559 4.17 -29.46 -7.10
N SER A 560 3.17 -30.13 -7.68
CA SER A 560 3.24 -30.70 -9.04
C SER A 560 3.04 -29.67 -10.14
N THR A 561 2.28 -28.62 -9.88
CA THR A 561 1.97 -27.59 -10.88
C THR A 561 2.84 -26.34 -10.79
N LEU A 562 3.62 -26.17 -9.71
CA LEU A 562 4.37 -24.94 -9.44
C LEU A 562 5.30 -24.49 -10.58
N ILE A 563 6.21 -25.36 -11.04
CA ILE A 563 7.18 -25.02 -12.09
C ILE A 563 6.47 -24.63 -13.39
N LEU A 564 5.46 -25.43 -13.77
CA LEU A 564 4.67 -25.19 -14.97
C LEU A 564 3.92 -23.85 -14.88
N SER A 565 3.29 -23.58 -13.74
CA SER A 565 2.55 -22.34 -13.49
C SER A 565 3.47 -21.11 -13.57
N ILE A 566 4.66 -21.20 -13.00
CA ILE A 566 5.67 -20.15 -13.06
C ILE A 566 6.06 -19.85 -14.52
N ARG A 567 6.35 -20.90 -15.30
CA ARG A 567 6.75 -20.76 -16.71
C ARG A 567 5.62 -20.21 -17.58
N LEU A 568 4.43 -20.79 -17.52
CA LEU A 568 3.29 -20.41 -18.38
C LEU A 568 2.80 -18.99 -18.12
N ASN A 569 2.76 -18.58 -16.84
CA ASN A 569 2.29 -17.25 -16.47
C ASN A 569 3.43 -16.21 -16.41
N SER A 570 4.65 -16.58 -16.80
CA SER A 570 5.85 -15.71 -16.73
C SER A 570 6.02 -15.07 -15.35
N ILE A 571 5.78 -15.84 -14.29
CA ILE A 571 5.85 -15.37 -12.90
C ILE A 571 7.32 -15.14 -12.56
N ARG A 572 7.67 -13.90 -12.23
CA ARG A 572 9.03 -13.51 -11.81
C ARG A 572 9.02 -13.17 -10.33
N LEU A 573 9.48 -14.11 -9.52
CA LEU A 573 9.66 -13.95 -8.07
C LEU A 573 11.10 -13.55 -7.76
N GLU A 574 11.31 -13.03 -6.55
CA GLU A 574 12.65 -12.90 -5.97
C GLU A 574 13.37 -14.25 -5.98
N LEU A 575 14.67 -14.28 -6.30
CA LEU A 575 15.46 -15.51 -6.41
C LEU A 575 15.41 -16.34 -5.12
N THR A 576 15.57 -15.69 -3.97
CA THR A 576 15.49 -16.32 -2.65
C THR A 576 14.16 -17.06 -2.46
N LEU A 577 13.04 -16.39 -2.75
CA LEU A 577 11.70 -16.99 -2.65
C LEU A 577 11.50 -18.12 -3.67
N SER A 578 12.05 -17.97 -4.87
CA SER A 578 12.00 -18.98 -5.93
C SER A 578 12.65 -20.27 -5.46
N HIS A 579 13.85 -20.20 -4.89
CA HIS A 579 14.54 -21.36 -4.33
C HIS A 579 13.75 -22.03 -3.21
N TYR A 580 13.12 -21.25 -2.33
CA TYR A 580 12.24 -21.82 -1.30
C TYR A 580 11.06 -22.58 -1.89
N LEU A 581 10.32 -21.95 -2.81
CA LEU A 581 9.14 -22.59 -3.41
C LEU A 581 9.52 -23.83 -4.23
N LEU A 582 10.59 -23.75 -5.01
CA LEU A 582 11.11 -24.86 -5.80
C LEU A 582 11.69 -25.99 -4.92
N GLY A 583 12.18 -25.69 -3.72
CA GLY A 583 12.54 -26.71 -2.74
C GLY A 583 11.36 -27.61 -2.37
N HIS A 584 10.14 -27.06 -2.43
CA HIS A 584 8.91 -27.78 -2.17
C HIS A 584 8.32 -28.46 -3.40
N SER A 585 8.80 -28.22 -4.63
CA SER A 585 8.20 -28.88 -5.79
C SER A 585 8.44 -30.40 -5.79
N SER A 586 7.49 -31.12 -6.36
CA SER A 586 7.57 -32.58 -6.57
C SER A 586 6.99 -32.93 -7.92
N SER A 587 7.63 -33.87 -8.62
CA SER A 587 7.09 -34.44 -9.84
C SER A 587 6.47 -35.81 -9.58
N SER A 588 5.40 -36.11 -10.31
CA SER A 588 4.83 -37.45 -10.45
C SER A 588 5.38 -38.20 -11.68
N VAL A 589 6.22 -37.55 -12.49
CA VAL A 589 6.78 -38.08 -13.74
C VAL A 589 8.06 -38.86 -13.46
N SER A 590 8.30 -39.89 -14.29
CA SER A 590 9.57 -40.65 -14.35
C SER A 590 10.79 -39.73 -14.23
N SER A 591 11.69 -40.06 -13.30
CA SER A 591 12.97 -39.37 -13.07
C SER A 591 14.07 -39.85 -14.02
N GLU A 592 13.72 -40.54 -15.10
CA GLU A 592 14.66 -40.89 -16.15
C GLU A 592 15.08 -39.65 -16.93
N PHE A 593 16.39 -39.54 -17.13
CA PHE A 593 17.01 -38.47 -17.90
C PHE A 593 18.21 -39.05 -18.68
N PRO A 594 18.55 -38.50 -19.85
CA PRO A 594 19.68 -38.96 -20.64
C PRO A 594 21.00 -38.47 -20.02
N PHE A 595 21.59 -39.30 -19.14
CA PHE A 595 22.83 -38.97 -18.42
C PHE A 595 23.97 -38.56 -19.38
N GLU A 596 24.17 -39.32 -20.46
CA GLU A 596 25.23 -39.05 -21.43
C GLU A 596 25.05 -37.70 -22.14
N LEU A 597 23.82 -37.34 -22.49
CA LEU A 597 23.52 -36.05 -23.13
C LEU A 597 23.82 -34.87 -22.19
N LEU A 598 23.43 -34.98 -20.91
CA LEU A 598 23.72 -33.97 -19.89
C LEU A 598 25.21 -33.88 -19.58
N SER A 599 25.90 -35.02 -19.49
CA SER A 599 27.36 -35.08 -19.32
C SER A 599 28.09 -34.40 -20.48
N ASN A 600 27.71 -34.73 -21.72
CA ASN A 600 28.27 -34.10 -22.93
C ASN A 600 28.12 -32.57 -22.88
N TYR A 601 26.96 -32.05 -22.45
CA TYR A 601 26.77 -30.62 -22.26
C TYR A 601 27.65 -30.03 -21.16
N ALA A 602 27.74 -30.69 -20.01
CA ALA A 602 28.56 -30.26 -18.89
C ALA A 602 30.03 -30.08 -19.30
N TYR A 603 30.59 -31.01 -20.08
CA TYR A 603 31.95 -30.95 -20.61
C TYR A 603 32.12 -30.10 -21.87
N GLY A 604 31.04 -29.53 -22.38
CA GLY A 604 31.03 -28.48 -23.39
C GLY A 604 30.68 -28.90 -24.81
N GLY A 605 30.24 -30.14 -25.00
CA GLY A 605 29.50 -30.58 -26.19
C GLY A 605 28.02 -30.20 -26.14
N SER A 606 27.23 -30.64 -27.12
CA SER A 606 25.78 -30.40 -27.24
C SER A 606 25.35 -28.91 -27.22
N ASN A 607 24.08 -28.65 -27.52
CA ASN A 607 23.48 -27.32 -27.38
C ASN A 607 22.55 -27.28 -26.15
N PHE A 608 22.29 -26.07 -25.64
CA PHE A 608 21.40 -25.87 -24.49
C PHE A 608 19.98 -26.37 -24.79
N GLU A 609 19.50 -26.15 -26.01
CA GLU A 609 18.15 -26.50 -26.44
C GLU A 609 17.87 -28.01 -26.35
N ALA A 610 18.87 -28.87 -26.56
CA ALA A 610 18.71 -30.32 -26.42
C ALA A 610 18.56 -30.78 -24.96
N ILE A 611 19.08 -30.02 -23.99
CA ILE A 611 19.09 -30.42 -22.58
C ILE A 611 17.99 -29.79 -21.73
N VAL A 612 17.43 -28.64 -22.16
CA VAL A 612 16.34 -27.93 -21.45
C VAL A 612 15.20 -28.84 -20.98
N PRO A 613 14.66 -29.75 -21.82
CA PRO A 613 13.55 -30.61 -21.41
C PRO A 613 13.88 -31.53 -20.24
N TRP A 614 15.16 -31.87 -20.05
CA TRP A 614 15.63 -32.87 -19.09
C TRP A 614 16.06 -32.28 -17.76
N PHE A 615 16.26 -30.97 -17.69
CA PHE A 615 16.67 -30.29 -16.45
C PHE A 615 15.65 -30.45 -15.33
N GLU A 616 14.35 -30.46 -15.64
CA GLU A 616 13.31 -30.70 -14.63
C GLU A 616 13.38 -32.12 -14.08
N SER A 617 13.51 -33.13 -14.95
CA SER A 617 13.67 -34.53 -14.53
C SER A 617 14.91 -34.70 -13.65
N LEU A 618 16.04 -34.07 -14.00
CA LEU A 618 17.25 -34.05 -13.19
C LEU A 618 16.99 -33.35 -11.83
N TYR A 619 16.36 -32.18 -11.83
CA TYR A 619 16.05 -31.43 -10.60
C TYR A 619 15.21 -32.23 -9.61
N TYR A 620 14.23 -32.99 -10.12
CA TYR A 620 13.39 -33.84 -9.27
C TYR A 620 14.09 -35.12 -8.80
N LYS A 621 15.10 -35.61 -9.53
CA LYS A 621 15.90 -36.79 -9.14
C LYS A 621 16.97 -36.47 -8.10
N VAL A 622 17.43 -35.23 -8.03
CA VAL A 622 18.39 -34.75 -7.02
C VAL A 622 17.69 -34.60 -5.67
N ASP A 623 18.35 -35.07 -4.61
CA ASP A 623 17.89 -34.94 -3.24
C ASP A 623 17.67 -33.48 -2.86
N VAL A 624 16.64 -33.21 -2.07
CA VAL A 624 16.21 -31.84 -1.71
C VAL A 624 17.37 -31.04 -1.07
N SER A 625 18.23 -31.69 -0.29
CA SER A 625 19.41 -31.08 0.33
C SER A 625 20.48 -30.62 -0.67
N GLN A 626 20.53 -31.23 -1.85
CA GLN A 626 21.52 -30.98 -2.89
C GLN A 626 20.99 -30.09 -4.02
N ARG A 627 19.69 -29.76 -4.02
CA ARG A 627 19.08 -28.85 -5.02
C ARG A 627 19.69 -27.44 -5.04
N GLY A 628 20.38 -27.03 -3.97
CA GLY A 628 21.15 -25.79 -3.94
C GLY A 628 22.26 -25.73 -5.00
N LEU A 629 22.78 -26.87 -5.46
CA LEU A 629 23.83 -26.95 -6.48
C LEU A 629 23.41 -26.38 -7.84
N PHE A 630 22.11 -26.33 -8.13
CA PHE A 630 21.59 -25.75 -9.38
C PHE A 630 21.84 -24.23 -9.46
N GLY A 631 21.88 -23.55 -8.31
CA GLY A 631 22.14 -22.11 -8.20
C GLY A 631 21.11 -21.22 -8.91
N ASP A 632 21.37 -19.92 -8.94
CA ASP A 632 20.45 -18.92 -9.50
C ASP A 632 20.30 -19.04 -11.03
N VAL A 633 21.33 -19.49 -11.73
CA VAL A 633 21.32 -19.66 -13.19
C VAL A 633 20.20 -20.60 -13.62
N PHE A 634 19.96 -21.68 -12.86
CA PHE A 634 18.89 -22.61 -13.16
C PHE A 634 17.52 -21.94 -13.07
N VAL A 635 17.26 -21.17 -12.02
CA VAL A 635 15.99 -20.44 -11.85
C VAL A 635 15.80 -19.44 -12.99
N LEU A 636 16.81 -18.62 -13.27
CA LEU A 636 16.72 -17.57 -14.29
C LEU A 636 16.58 -18.14 -15.71
N LYS A 637 17.39 -19.15 -16.04
CA LYS A 637 17.50 -19.62 -17.43
C LYS A 637 16.58 -20.79 -17.75
N VAL A 638 16.39 -21.73 -16.82
CA VAL A 638 15.60 -22.96 -17.06
C VAL A 638 14.15 -22.79 -16.62
N ILE A 639 13.92 -22.17 -15.46
CA ILE A 639 12.55 -22.01 -14.92
C ILE A 639 11.88 -20.78 -15.54
N TYR A 640 12.50 -19.60 -15.44
CA TYR A 640 11.95 -18.34 -15.99
C TYR A 640 12.14 -18.17 -17.49
N ASN A 641 13.00 -18.98 -18.11
CA ASN A 641 13.31 -18.91 -19.53
C ASN A 641 13.74 -17.49 -19.97
N LEU A 642 14.56 -16.81 -19.17
CA LEU A 642 15.07 -15.49 -19.52
C LEU A 642 16.06 -15.57 -20.68
N ASP A 643 16.22 -14.47 -21.39
CA ASP A 643 17.27 -14.35 -22.38
C ASP A 643 18.66 -14.34 -21.70
N TRP A 644 19.69 -14.69 -22.47
CA TRP A 644 21.06 -14.80 -21.94
C TRP A 644 21.64 -13.45 -21.48
N LYS A 645 21.21 -12.33 -22.06
CA LYS A 645 21.70 -10.99 -21.70
C LYS A 645 21.12 -10.56 -20.35
N GLU A 646 19.84 -10.80 -20.14
CA GLU A 646 19.12 -10.53 -18.91
C GLU A 646 19.62 -11.43 -17.77
N CYS A 647 19.90 -12.71 -18.04
CA CYS A 647 20.57 -13.59 -17.07
C CYS A 647 21.94 -13.02 -16.67
N ALA A 648 22.73 -12.55 -17.65
CA ALA A 648 24.05 -11.97 -17.39
C ALA A 648 23.93 -10.71 -16.52
N ARG A 649 22.98 -9.83 -16.82
CA ARG A 649 22.69 -8.62 -16.05
C ARG A 649 22.33 -8.94 -14.59
N GLN A 650 21.39 -9.86 -14.37
CA GLN A 650 20.94 -10.22 -13.02
C GLN A 650 22.00 -10.95 -12.20
N LEU A 651 22.84 -11.77 -12.83
CA LEU A 651 23.95 -12.46 -12.18
C LEU A 651 25.22 -11.62 -12.07
N SER A 652 25.20 -10.36 -12.53
CA SER A 652 26.39 -9.50 -12.63
C SER A 652 27.55 -10.14 -13.40
N LEU A 653 27.24 -10.88 -14.48
CA LEU A 653 28.19 -11.53 -15.36
C LEU A 653 28.36 -10.74 -16.68
N PRO A 654 29.55 -10.76 -17.31
CA PRO A 654 29.85 -9.91 -18.46
C PRO A 654 29.14 -10.33 -19.76
N GLY A 655 28.59 -11.54 -19.85
CA GLY A 655 27.85 -11.97 -21.03
C GLY A 655 27.47 -13.44 -21.06
N ARG A 656 26.86 -13.86 -22.17
CA ARG A 656 26.31 -15.20 -22.40
C ARG A 656 27.30 -16.33 -22.07
N ARG A 657 28.56 -16.20 -22.49
CA ARG A 657 29.57 -17.26 -22.35
C ARG A 657 29.80 -17.62 -20.89
N GLN A 658 29.85 -16.63 -20.01
CA GLN A 658 30.07 -16.81 -18.57
C GLN A 658 28.84 -17.41 -17.89
N VAL A 659 27.63 -16.97 -18.26
CA VAL A 659 26.39 -17.57 -17.77
C VAL A 659 26.31 -19.04 -18.16
N GLU A 660 26.64 -19.37 -19.41
CA GLU A 660 26.63 -20.76 -19.89
C GLU A 660 27.72 -21.61 -19.21
N GLN A 661 28.91 -21.06 -18.99
CA GLN A 661 29.96 -21.74 -18.23
C GLN A 661 29.54 -22.03 -16.79
N LEU A 662 28.84 -21.11 -16.13
CA LEU A 662 28.33 -21.30 -14.77
C LEU A 662 27.28 -22.42 -14.73
N LEU A 663 26.34 -22.44 -15.69
CA LEU A 663 25.36 -23.53 -15.81
C LEU A 663 26.05 -24.89 -16.02
N ARG A 664 27.08 -24.95 -16.89
CA ARG A 664 27.85 -26.17 -17.12
C ARG A 664 28.61 -26.61 -15.88
N SER A 665 29.19 -25.69 -15.12
CA SER A 665 29.88 -26.00 -13.85
C SER A 665 28.92 -26.63 -12.85
N ASN A 666 27.76 -26.00 -12.61
CA ASN A 666 26.74 -26.53 -11.71
C ASN A 666 26.27 -27.92 -12.14
N LEU A 667 26.10 -28.13 -13.45
CA LEU A 667 25.72 -29.44 -13.99
C LEU A 667 26.81 -30.50 -13.75
N LYS A 668 28.10 -30.17 -13.86
CA LYS A 668 29.20 -31.10 -13.52
C LYS A 668 29.13 -31.51 -12.07
N ASP A 669 28.94 -30.56 -11.16
CA ASP A 669 28.86 -30.83 -9.72
C ASP A 669 27.67 -31.74 -9.41
N ILE A 670 26.52 -31.52 -10.06
CA ILE A 670 25.33 -32.37 -9.91
C ILE A 670 25.56 -33.79 -10.45
N LEU A 671 26.15 -33.91 -11.64
CA LEU A 671 26.41 -35.21 -12.26
C LEU A 671 27.52 -36.00 -11.54
N SER A 672 28.43 -35.32 -10.83
CA SER A 672 29.46 -35.95 -10.00
C SER A 672 28.88 -36.85 -8.91
N ILE A 673 27.69 -36.49 -8.40
CA ILE A 673 26.96 -37.28 -7.39
C ILE A 673 26.55 -38.66 -7.94
N TYR A 674 26.24 -38.73 -9.24
CA TYR A 674 25.77 -39.96 -9.90
C TYR A 674 26.90 -40.77 -10.56
N THR A 675 28.12 -40.23 -10.61
CA THR A 675 29.31 -40.92 -11.18
C THR A 675 30.17 -41.61 -10.13
N VAL A 676 29.93 -41.35 -8.84
CA VAL A 676 30.51 -42.11 -7.72
C VAL A 676 29.50 -43.16 -7.26
N ASN A 677 29.29 -44.19 -8.08
CA ASN A 677 28.73 -45.49 -7.68
C ASN A 677 29.16 -46.56 -8.68
#